data_AF-A0A936CC47-F1
#
_entry.id   AF-A0A936CC47-F1
#
_cell.length_a   1.000
_cell.length_b   1.000
_cell.length_c   1.000
_cell.angle_alpha   90.00
_cell.angle_beta   90.00
_cell.angle_gamma   90.00
#
_symmetry.space_group_name_H-M   'P 1'
#
loop_
_entity.id
_entity.type
_entity.pdbx_description
1 polymer ?
#
loop_
_entity_poly.entity_id
_entity_poly.type
_entity_poly.pdbx_seq_one_letter_code
_entity_poly.pdbx_strand_id
1 'polypeptide(L)'
;MSIVSLTPRNARSIRCVLPLVLLAVVTAVLPLDGATVVSRVTRPIATATRQPVRGDDDRASVRDGVRERARTPAAPTRVVARRVIGATGARHVVRDTERWSASAIHELRAPVIVAAGGTLVLEPGTRVEGRPGSYLSVERDGRLVADGTLTEPIELTCTSVPRYEGCWGGVTLAGNATINHGLPTSPAARGVGGAGCLEASIGQRSFGGCDDADSSGVLRFARIEYARDGLQLLGVGAHTLVDYVQVNRSRGTGLTVHGGTVDVRRLFLTANQGFGMAWFGGWTGRGQFLTIQQDAQGQRGGLRGSNAPAEGSPAQLGSPRSNPTLYNVTVVAPSTLANPHHGSSPAAIVLAEGTSGSLRNVLLYAPHVGFDLRDELTCVTNDGPPPTLRNVLVAGAGSVGSPDADAACGGYASPDAEAQWLADPANQSAIVSDPTLVAALQPAIDLSLPDLRPLTGSAAASMPLASPPNDGFFLASAPFAGSVAVATSARNNIPWYSGWTVASPYPPVPGQVIGTVGAAPRGPFGGVAVSSASGVSTTTASNGDYTLTLAAGTHTLAVSQLPGECASPAITVNVPSGGSATTSLPVSCTAVTEVAPAPLQVCAATQDGRTLCWGSNDQGTLGTGSVSAPSALPVAVVAPFPLTSLTSGYSHTCAVGPGGVAYCWGLNAFAALGIGTLGGASATPTTPASGGVSFVAIAAGGYHTCALTNAGEAWCWGWNLEGQTGIGAVGSPVILPQRVADGGLRFVQLAAGDSHTCALTATGAAYCWGGNGRGELGDDPATIGAVRSTPFPVPGGHVFVSIDAGRTHTCGVTTSGQALCWGERDAGQTGDGTVGGATIQPAPVSGNATFASISAGSQTTCGITTTGTALCWGRGDGGLLGDGSVTPAVATPVAVSGGHTFAQVSVSLASGPGGVACARNTLGQVWCWGAGGLGQRGDGTFTPAAGTPVAVRLPPPF
;
A
#
# COMPACT_ATOMS: atom_id res chain seq x y z
N MET A 1 -42.55 -45.78 45.94
CA MET A 1 -43.88 -45.34 46.43
C MET A 1 -44.49 -44.41 45.38
N SER A 2 -45.76 -44.01 45.53
CA SER A 2 -46.58 -43.47 44.43
C SER A 2 -46.17 -42.10 43.86
N ILE A 3 -46.37 -41.93 42.54
CA ILE A 3 -47.17 -40.88 41.84
C ILE A 3 -47.08 -39.44 42.41
N VAL A 4 -46.76 -38.40 41.60
CA VAL A 4 -47.76 -37.48 40.99
C VAL A 4 -47.21 -36.71 39.76
N SER A 5 -47.86 -36.96 38.61
CA SER A 5 -48.37 -36.06 37.54
C SER A 5 -47.55 -34.94 36.81
N LEU A 6 -47.74 -34.95 35.47
CA LEU A 6 -48.01 -33.82 34.53
C LEU A 6 -46.90 -32.85 34.01
N THR A 7 -46.42 -33.17 32.79
CA THR A 7 -46.38 -32.33 31.55
C THR A 7 -45.48 -31.06 31.45
N PRO A 8 -45.22 -30.53 30.22
CA PRO A 8 -44.71 -31.25 29.04
C PRO A 8 -43.63 -30.48 28.22
N ARG A 9 -42.74 -31.19 27.48
CA ARG A 9 -42.46 -30.99 26.03
C ARG A 9 -41.26 -31.81 25.50
N ASN A 10 -41.31 -31.99 24.19
CA ASN A 10 -40.41 -32.64 23.24
C ASN A 10 -38.89 -32.48 23.48
N ALA A 11 -37.98 -33.30 22.94
CA ALA A 11 -37.94 -34.74 22.57
C ALA A 11 -36.66 -34.99 21.74
N ARG A 12 -35.96 -36.11 21.99
CA ARG A 12 -34.90 -36.74 21.14
C ARG A 12 -33.58 -35.93 20.95
N SER A 13 -32.41 -36.57 20.78
CA SER A 13 -32.02 -37.95 21.12
C SER A 13 -30.49 -38.16 21.07
N ILE A 14 -29.96 -38.81 22.11
CA ILE A 14 -28.90 -39.85 22.08
C ILE A 14 -27.56 -39.53 21.35
N ARG A 15 -26.46 -39.59 22.11
CA ARG A 15 -25.11 -39.87 21.62
C ARG A 15 -24.60 -41.20 22.20
N CYS A 16 -23.81 -41.92 21.40
CA CYS A 16 -22.96 -43.05 21.79
C CYS A 16 -21.61 -42.89 21.05
N VAL A 17 -20.47 -43.46 21.46
CA VAL A 17 -19.98 -44.03 22.73
C VAL A 17 -18.45 -43.88 22.68
N LEU A 18 -17.75 -43.81 23.82
CA LEU A 18 -16.27 -43.77 23.86
C LEU A 18 -15.73 -44.60 25.04
N PRO A 19 -14.73 -45.49 24.84
CA PRO A 19 -14.03 -46.18 25.93
C PRO A 19 -12.66 -45.56 26.28
N LEU A 20 -12.28 -45.61 27.55
CA LEU A 20 -10.91 -45.41 28.05
C LEU A 20 -10.27 -46.77 28.40
N VAL A 21 -8.94 -46.82 28.46
CA VAL A 21 -8.18 -47.86 29.18
C VAL A 21 -7.11 -47.18 30.06
N LEU A 22 -6.82 -47.78 31.21
CA LEU A 22 -5.95 -47.27 32.29
C LEU A 22 -4.53 -47.84 32.23
N LEU A 23 -3.56 -47.10 32.80
CA LEU A 23 -2.76 -47.57 33.95
C LEU A 23 -2.12 -46.39 34.71
N ALA A 24 -1.64 -46.61 35.93
CA ALA A 24 -1.20 -45.53 36.83
C ALA A 24 -0.24 -45.98 37.95
N VAL A 25 0.32 -44.98 38.67
CA VAL A 25 0.98 -45.03 40.01
C VAL A 25 2.40 -45.64 40.09
N VAL A 26 3.35 -44.84 40.61
CA VAL A 26 4.13 -45.08 41.85
C VAL A 26 4.84 -43.77 42.26
N THR A 27 4.97 -43.51 43.57
CA THR A 27 5.66 -42.34 44.16
C THR A 27 6.64 -42.77 45.25
N ALA A 28 7.84 -42.17 45.30
CA ALA A 28 8.82 -42.40 46.39
C ALA A 28 9.82 -41.23 46.59
N VAL A 29 9.52 -40.37 47.56
CA VAL A 29 10.40 -39.79 48.62
C VAL A 29 11.94 -39.73 48.40
N LEU A 30 12.49 -38.50 48.41
CA LEU A 30 13.58 -37.88 49.24
C LEU A 30 14.68 -38.77 49.91
N PRO A 31 15.90 -38.26 50.29
CA PRO A 31 16.18 -36.87 50.75
C PRO A 31 17.59 -36.24 50.49
N LEU A 32 17.74 -34.95 50.92
CA LEU A 32 18.96 -34.24 51.38
C LEU A 32 20.13 -34.04 50.35
N ASP A 33 21.03 -33.05 50.48
CA ASP A 33 21.57 -32.40 51.69
C ASP A 33 21.85 -30.88 51.55
N GLY A 34 22.33 -30.20 52.62
CA GLY A 34 22.23 -28.72 52.76
C GLY A 34 23.50 -27.85 52.75
N ALA A 35 23.26 -26.53 52.90
CA ALA A 35 24.13 -25.46 53.47
C ALA A 35 25.46 -25.05 52.76
N THR A 36 25.98 -23.81 52.80
CA THR A 36 25.52 -22.40 53.02
C THR A 36 26.64 -21.48 52.40
N VAL A 37 27.05 -20.22 52.73
CA VAL A 37 26.75 -19.18 53.74
C VAL A 37 27.30 -17.78 53.30
N VAL A 38 26.58 -16.66 53.59
CA VAL A 38 27.10 -15.25 53.70
C VAL A 38 27.69 -14.58 52.40
N SER A 39 27.66 -13.25 52.15
CA SER A 39 27.45 -12.05 52.99
C SER A 39 26.47 -11.00 52.40
N ARG A 40 26.41 -9.80 53.01
CA ARG A 40 25.52 -8.64 52.68
C ARG A 40 26.33 -7.50 52.04
N VAL A 41 25.65 -6.49 51.44
CA VAL A 41 25.61 -5.07 51.91
C VAL A 41 24.75 -4.16 50.99
N THR A 42 24.29 -3.05 51.58
CA THR A 42 23.27 -2.02 51.23
C THR A 42 23.20 -1.41 49.81
N ARG A 43 22.01 -0.83 49.50
CA ARG A 43 21.79 0.23 48.48
C ARG A 43 22.53 1.54 48.85
N PRO A 44 22.63 2.53 47.93
CA PRO A 44 21.64 3.63 47.99
C PRO A 44 21.10 4.08 46.62
N ILE A 45 20.16 5.04 46.66
CA ILE A 45 19.60 5.77 45.50
C ILE A 45 20.47 7.00 45.22
N ALA A 46 20.62 7.39 43.95
CA ALA A 46 21.19 8.67 43.54
C ALA A 46 20.20 9.45 42.64
N THR A 47 20.07 10.75 42.89
CA THR A 47 19.19 11.67 42.16
C THR A 47 19.86 12.25 40.92
N ALA A 48 19.11 12.43 39.84
CA ALA A 48 19.56 13.15 38.65
C ALA A 48 19.13 14.63 38.71
N THR A 49 20.09 15.55 38.68
CA THR A 49 19.89 17.01 38.58
C THR A 49 19.88 17.49 37.12
N ARG A 50 19.47 18.75 36.88
CA ARG A 50 19.23 19.32 35.55
C ARG A 50 20.45 20.02 34.93
N GLN A 51 20.54 19.90 33.59
CA GLN A 51 21.10 20.87 32.62
C GLN A 51 22.62 21.18 32.63
N PRO A 52 23.18 21.81 31.56
CA PRO A 52 22.62 22.14 30.23
C PRO A 52 23.45 21.58 29.03
N VAL A 53 23.09 22.04 27.81
CA VAL A 53 23.58 21.63 26.48
C VAL A 53 25.07 21.93 26.21
N ARG A 54 25.72 21.05 25.44
CA ARG A 54 26.71 21.39 24.38
C ARG A 54 26.46 20.54 23.13
N GLY A 55 26.84 21.04 21.96
CA GLY A 55 26.72 20.36 20.67
C GLY A 55 28.00 19.67 20.21
N ASP A 56 28.00 19.28 18.93
CA ASP A 56 29.10 18.72 18.12
C ASP A 56 29.75 17.41 18.62
N ASP A 57 29.40 16.27 18.00
CA ASP A 57 30.33 15.60 17.07
C ASP A 57 29.61 14.52 16.21
N ASP A 58 29.57 14.70 14.89
CA ASP A 58 28.89 13.79 13.95
C ASP A 58 29.86 12.69 13.46
N ARG A 59 30.46 11.94 14.41
CA ARG A 59 31.67 11.13 14.13
C ARG A 59 31.88 9.84 14.93
N ALA A 60 30.82 9.24 15.49
CA ALA A 60 30.92 8.04 16.34
C ALA A 60 30.01 6.86 15.91
N SER A 61 30.01 6.45 14.63
CA SER A 61 29.32 5.23 14.19
C SER A 61 30.03 4.44 13.06
N VAL A 62 31.37 4.40 13.07
CA VAL A 62 32.15 3.49 12.19
C VAL A 62 33.34 2.90 12.95
N ARG A 63 33.08 1.94 13.84
CA ARG A 63 34.03 0.87 14.28
C ARG A 63 33.39 -0.05 15.32
N ASP A 64 32.57 -0.95 14.79
CA ASP A 64 32.36 -2.35 15.20
C ASP A 64 31.05 -2.79 14.50
N GLY A 65 31.01 -3.86 13.73
CA GLY A 65 31.95 -4.97 13.63
C GLY A 65 31.11 -6.23 13.66
N VAL A 66 30.77 -6.77 12.48
CA VAL A 66 29.77 -7.85 12.35
C VAL A 66 30.18 -9.06 13.18
N ARG A 67 29.48 -9.25 14.30
CA ARG A 67 29.52 -10.45 15.15
C ARG A 67 28.13 -10.79 15.63
N GLU A 68 27.85 -12.08 15.72
CA GLU A 68 26.52 -12.61 15.97
C GLU A 68 26.00 -12.26 17.37
N ARG A 69 24.69 -12.00 17.47
CA ARG A 69 23.92 -12.38 18.66
C ARG A 69 22.73 -13.22 18.22
N ALA A 70 22.90 -14.53 18.33
CA ALA A 70 21.80 -15.48 18.17
C ALA A 70 20.77 -15.35 19.31
N ARG A 71 19.51 -15.70 19.00
CA ARG A 71 18.45 -16.04 19.94
C ARG A 71 18.23 -15.10 21.14
N THR A 72 17.53 -13.99 20.91
CA THR A 72 16.38 -13.68 21.77
C THR A 72 15.21 -14.58 21.35
N PRO A 73 14.40 -15.11 22.29
CA PRO A 73 13.15 -15.79 21.93
C PRO A 73 12.19 -14.83 21.24
N ALA A 74 11.39 -15.33 20.29
CA ALA A 74 10.30 -14.54 19.72
C ALA A 74 9.31 -14.16 20.84
N ALA A 75 8.96 -12.87 20.92
CA ALA A 75 7.86 -12.44 21.78
C ALA A 75 6.56 -13.12 21.30
N PRO A 76 5.69 -13.60 22.21
CA PRO A 76 4.47 -14.27 21.83
C PRO A 76 3.58 -13.33 21.00
N THR A 77 2.85 -13.88 20.02
CA THR A 77 1.91 -13.16 19.15
C THR A 77 0.78 -12.54 19.98
N ARG A 78 1.03 -11.33 20.47
CA ARG A 78 0.12 -10.60 21.35
C ARG A 78 -1.01 -10.02 20.52
N VAL A 79 -2.23 -10.51 20.74
CA VAL A 79 -3.45 -9.82 20.30
C VAL A 79 -3.39 -8.39 20.84
N VAL A 80 -3.20 -7.41 19.96
CA VAL A 80 -3.03 -6.02 20.35
C VAL A 80 -4.35 -5.53 20.95
N ALA A 81 -4.35 -5.30 22.26
CA ALA A 81 -5.58 -5.04 22.99
C ALA A 81 -6.19 -3.71 22.53
N ARG A 82 -7.49 -3.67 22.23
CA ARG A 82 -8.18 -2.43 21.89
C ARG A 82 -8.69 -1.76 23.17
N ARG A 83 -7.98 -0.73 23.64
CA ARG A 83 -8.35 0.08 24.80
C ARG A 83 -9.31 1.18 24.34
N VAL A 84 -10.53 1.19 24.86
CA VAL A 84 -11.51 2.24 24.58
C VAL A 84 -11.28 3.43 25.52
N ILE A 85 -11.20 4.64 24.95
CA ILE A 85 -11.01 5.90 25.66
C ILE A 85 -12.30 6.73 25.59
N GLY A 86 -12.83 7.06 26.77
CA GLY A 86 -14.09 7.79 26.94
C GLY A 86 -15.36 6.98 26.59
N ALA A 87 -16.51 7.51 27.01
CA ALA A 87 -17.83 7.01 26.65
C ALA A 87 -18.48 7.92 25.60
N THR A 88 -19.30 7.34 24.71
CA THR A 88 -20.02 8.10 23.67
C THR A 88 -20.86 9.21 24.30
N GLY A 89 -20.63 10.46 23.88
CA GLY A 89 -21.33 11.64 24.42
C GLY A 89 -20.70 12.29 25.66
N ALA A 90 -19.67 11.68 26.26
CA ALA A 90 -18.87 12.29 27.33
C ALA A 90 -17.62 13.01 26.79
N ARG A 91 -16.77 13.52 27.69
CA ARG A 91 -15.37 13.88 27.41
C ARG A 91 -14.46 13.05 28.33
N HIS A 92 -13.31 12.58 27.83
CA HIS A 92 -12.26 11.99 28.67
C HIS A 92 -11.29 13.09 29.09
N VAL A 93 -11.08 13.30 30.40
CA VAL A 93 -10.28 14.43 30.91
C VAL A 93 -9.07 13.92 31.68
N VAL A 94 -7.88 14.15 31.13
CA VAL A 94 -6.59 13.85 31.74
C VAL A 94 -6.20 15.04 32.63
N ARG A 95 -6.22 14.83 33.96
CA ARG A 95 -5.88 15.86 34.98
C ARG A 95 -4.50 15.66 35.61
N ASP A 96 -4.04 14.42 35.67
CA ASP A 96 -2.72 14.03 36.16
C ASP A 96 -1.87 13.48 34.99
N THR A 97 -0.86 12.66 35.25
CA THR A 97 -0.14 11.94 34.18
C THR A 97 -0.88 10.65 33.79
N GLU A 98 -1.41 10.58 32.56
CA GLU A 98 -1.87 9.32 31.94
C GLU A 98 -0.84 8.81 30.91
N ARG A 99 -0.62 7.49 30.88
CA ARG A 99 0.32 6.84 29.94
C ARG A 99 -0.40 5.84 29.03
N TRP A 100 -0.21 5.96 27.72
CA TRP A 100 -0.74 5.05 26.70
C TRP A 100 0.42 4.29 26.05
N SER A 101 0.35 2.96 26.05
CA SER A 101 1.41 2.09 25.50
C SER A 101 1.10 1.59 24.10
N ALA A 102 2.15 1.35 23.31
CA ALA A 102 2.06 0.68 22.00
C ALA A 102 1.52 -0.75 22.05
N SER A 103 1.46 -1.36 23.23
CA SER A 103 0.91 -2.71 23.41
C SER A 103 -0.63 -2.80 23.27
N ALA A 104 -1.28 -1.68 22.96
CA ALA A 104 -2.71 -1.53 22.74
C ALA A 104 -3.02 -0.48 21.65
N ILE A 105 -4.13 -0.66 20.93
CA ILE A 105 -4.73 0.40 20.09
C ILE A 105 -5.70 1.19 20.97
N HIS A 106 -5.54 2.52 21.03
CA HIS A 106 -6.37 3.40 21.87
C HIS A 106 -7.50 4.02 21.02
N GLU A 107 -8.71 3.50 21.15
CA GLU A 107 -9.89 3.95 20.39
C GLU A 107 -10.59 5.11 21.10
N LEU A 108 -10.59 6.30 20.50
CA LEU A 108 -11.26 7.48 21.06
C LEU A 108 -12.75 7.47 20.68
N ARG A 109 -13.63 7.27 21.66
CA ARG A 109 -15.10 7.39 21.48
C ARG A 109 -15.66 8.76 21.89
N ALA A 110 -14.80 9.61 22.40
CA ALA A 110 -15.08 10.92 22.95
C ALA A 110 -13.92 11.88 22.65
N PRO A 111 -14.12 13.20 22.75
CA PRO A 111 -13.04 14.15 22.92
C PRO A 111 -12.13 13.77 24.10
N VAL A 112 -10.82 13.75 23.87
CA VAL A 112 -9.79 13.63 24.90
C VAL A 112 -9.24 15.03 25.17
N ILE A 113 -9.34 15.46 26.43
CA ILE A 113 -8.93 16.77 26.90
C ILE A 113 -7.82 16.57 27.93
N VAL A 114 -6.60 17.05 27.65
CA VAL A 114 -5.56 17.19 28.67
C VAL A 114 -5.73 18.55 29.30
N ALA A 115 -6.24 18.57 30.54
CA ALA A 115 -6.52 19.79 31.27
C ALA A 115 -5.22 20.41 31.83
N ALA A 116 -5.32 21.66 32.32
CA ALA A 116 -4.24 22.35 33.02
C ALA A 116 -3.58 21.47 34.10
N GLY A 117 -2.25 21.33 34.06
CA GLY A 117 -1.46 20.46 34.94
C GLY A 117 -1.42 18.98 34.52
N GLY A 118 -2.34 18.52 33.68
CA GLY A 118 -2.39 17.16 33.16
C GLY A 118 -1.26 16.88 32.15
N THR A 119 -0.90 15.62 32.00
CA THR A 119 0.09 15.18 30.99
C THR A 119 -0.35 13.86 30.37
N LEU A 120 -0.63 13.84 29.07
CA LEU A 120 -0.81 12.61 28.31
C LEU A 120 0.54 12.19 27.71
N VAL A 121 1.03 11.01 28.07
CA VAL A 121 2.23 10.40 27.48
C VAL A 121 1.83 9.28 26.53
N LEU A 122 2.30 9.37 25.28
CA LEU A 122 2.19 8.30 24.29
C LEU A 122 3.59 7.68 24.11
N GLU A 123 3.71 6.38 24.32
CA GLU A 123 4.98 5.66 24.16
C GLU A 123 5.32 5.46 22.66
N PRO A 124 6.60 5.28 22.27
CA PRO A 124 6.97 4.94 20.89
C PRO A 124 6.13 3.78 20.34
N GLY A 125 5.67 3.89 19.10
CA GLY A 125 4.77 2.91 18.46
C GLY A 125 3.31 2.99 18.91
N THR A 126 2.91 3.97 19.75
CA THR A 126 1.52 4.08 20.21
C THR A 126 0.57 4.45 19.07
N ARG A 127 -0.48 3.63 18.92
CA ARG A 127 -1.48 3.76 17.87
C ARG A 127 -2.84 4.16 18.44
N VAL A 128 -3.35 5.30 17.98
CA VAL A 128 -4.59 5.93 18.43
C VAL A 128 -5.56 6.02 17.25
N GLU A 129 -6.81 5.61 17.46
CA GLU A 129 -7.85 5.66 16.42
C GLU A 129 -9.07 6.46 16.91
N GLY A 130 -9.26 7.64 16.34
CA GLY A 130 -10.46 8.45 16.59
C GLY A 130 -11.71 7.93 15.87
N ARG A 131 -12.85 7.96 16.56
CA ARG A 131 -14.18 7.90 15.91
C ARG A 131 -14.61 9.29 15.39
N PRO A 132 -15.58 9.36 14.47
CA PRO A 132 -16.27 10.61 14.13
C PRO A 132 -16.74 11.36 15.37
N GLY A 133 -16.40 12.65 15.47
CA GLY A 133 -16.69 13.51 16.62
C GLY A 133 -15.66 13.48 17.77
N SER A 134 -14.74 12.52 17.80
CA SER A 134 -13.60 12.53 18.74
C SER A 134 -12.46 13.43 18.26
N TYR A 135 -11.61 13.89 19.17
CA TYR A 135 -10.37 14.65 18.90
C TYR A 135 -9.45 14.60 20.13
N LEU A 136 -8.18 14.97 19.96
CA LEU A 136 -7.25 15.20 21.06
C LEU A 136 -6.99 16.71 21.23
N SER A 137 -7.22 17.23 22.43
CA SER A 137 -6.99 18.63 22.77
C SER A 137 -6.15 18.72 24.04
N VAL A 138 -5.11 19.53 24.03
CA VAL A 138 -4.38 19.97 25.23
C VAL A 138 -4.82 21.41 25.51
N GLU A 139 -5.27 21.65 26.74
CA GLU A 139 -5.59 22.99 27.26
C GLU A 139 -4.32 23.66 27.81
N ARG A 140 -4.36 24.98 28.05
CA ARG A 140 -3.26 25.74 28.67
C ARG A 140 -2.76 25.04 29.93
N ASP A 141 -1.44 25.07 30.16
CA ASP A 141 -0.73 24.34 31.23
C ASP A 141 -0.83 22.80 31.19
N GLY A 142 -1.60 22.20 30.28
CA GLY A 142 -1.59 20.76 30.00
C GLY A 142 -0.44 20.37 29.07
N ARG A 143 -0.14 19.07 28.95
CA ARG A 143 0.96 18.57 28.09
C ARG A 143 0.63 17.30 27.31
N LEU A 144 1.06 17.26 26.05
CA LEU A 144 1.20 16.03 25.27
C LEU A 144 2.68 15.66 25.17
N VAL A 145 3.05 14.45 25.59
CA VAL A 145 4.39 13.88 25.39
C VAL A 145 4.24 12.70 24.44
N ALA A 146 4.22 13.01 23.15
CA ALA A 146 4.20 12.06 22.05
C ALA A 146 5.60 12.01 21.43
N ASP A 147 6.49 11.22 22.03
CA ASP A 147 7.89 11.12 21.64
C ASP A 147 8.20 9.71 21.11
N GLY A 148 8.01 9.52 19.79
CA GLY A 148 8.23 8.26 19.10
C GLY A 148 9.66 8.09 18.57
N THR A 149 9.86 7.11 17.67
CA THR A 149 11.12 6.92 16.95
C THR A 149 10.88 6.71 15.45
N LEU A 150 11.95 6.74 14.63
CA LEU A 150 11.86 6.47 13.19
C LEU A 150 11.29 5.07 12.88
N THR A 151 11.59 4.07 13.73
CA THR A 151 11.12 2.68 13.60
C THR A 151 9.81 2.41 14.34
N GLU A 152 9.50 3.22 15.36
CA GLU A 152 8.29 3.12 16.18
C GLU A 152 7.60 4.50 16.26
N PRO A 153 7.05 5.00 15.13
CA PRO A 153 6.36 6.28 15.11
C PRO A 153 5.04 6.20 15.88
N ILE A 154 4.55 7.34 16.35
CA ILE A 154 3.23 7.45 16.98
C ILE A 154 2.19 7.69 15.87
N GLU A 155 1.15 6.86 15.82
CA GLU A 155 0.09 6.93 14.82
C GLU A 155 -1.20 7.50 15.42
N LEU A 156 -1.67 8.63 14.89
CA LEU A 156 -2.92 9.28 15.27
C LEU A 156 -3.83 9.33 14.03
N THR A 157 -4.74 8.36 13.91
CA THR A 157 -5.58 8.13 12.71
C THR A 157 -7.03 7.87 13.12
N CYS A 158 -7.89 7.32 12.25
CA CYS A 158 -9.30 7.03 12.57
C CYS A 158 -9.74 5.58 12.38
N THR A 159 -10.83 5.23 13.06
CA THR A 159 -11.45 3.88 13.08
C THR A 159 -12.21 3.50 11.81
N SER A 160 -12.52 4.47 10.94
CA SER A 160 -13.40 4.25 9.79
C SER A 160 -12.77 3.33 8.75
N VAL A 161 -13.56 2.44 8.16
CA VAL A 161 -13.16 1.58 7.03
C VAL A 161 -14.24 1.67 5.95
N PRO A 162 -13.98 2.29 4.78
CA PRO A 162 -12.77 3.04 4.44
C PRO A 162 -12.57 4.29 5.32
N ARG A 163 -11.32 4.79 5.40
CA ARG A 163 -11.02 6.10 5.99
C ARG A 163 -11.42 7.21 5.02
N TYR A 164 -11.81 8.35 5.56
CA TYR A 164 -12.20 9.54 4.80
C TYR A 164 -11.73 10.80 5.54
N GLU A 165 -11.55 11.89 4.81
CA GLU A 165 -10.90 13.09 5.32
C GLU A 165 -11.87 13.85 6.24
N GLY A 166 -11.46 14.07 7.49
CA GLY A 166 -12.36 14.53 8.54
C GLY A 166 -13.12 13.43 9.30
N CYS A 167 -12.67 12.17 9.23
CA CYS A 167 -13.25 11.08 10.04
C CYS A 167 -13.01 11.21 11.56
N TRP A 168 -12.11 12.09 11.98
CA TRP A 168 -11.93 12.51 13.38
C TRP A 168 -11.40 13.95 13.45
N GLY A 169 -11.44 14.60 14.60
CA GLY A 169 -11.16 16.03 14.75
C GLY A 169 -9.71 16.44 15.02
N GLY A 170 -8.74 15.53 14.83
CA GLY A 170 -7.31 15.84 14.87
C GLY A 170 -6.73 16.19 16.24
N VAL A 171 -5.60 16.91 16.23
CA VAL A 171 -4.80 17.28 17.40
C VAL A 171 -4.77 18.80 17.58
N THR A 172 -4.92 19.27 18.81
CA THR A 172 -4.78 20.69 19.15
C THR A 172 -3.98 20.87 20.43
N LEU A 173 -2.95 21.71 20.37
CA LEU A 173 -2.16 22.15 21.53
C LEU A 173 -2.46 23.62 21.80
N ALA A 174 -2.96 23.95 23.00
CA ALA A 174 -3.11 25.32 23.48
C ALA A 174 -2.02 25.66 24.51
N GLY A 175 -1.40 26.82 24.36
CA GLY A 175 -0.32 27.29 25.23
C GLY A 175 -0.53 28.72 25.74
N ASN A 176 0.48 29.20 26.48
CA ASN A 176 0.51 30.47 27.19
C ASN A 176 1.38 31.56 26.53
N ALA A 177 1.92 31.32 25.34
CA ALA A 177 2.78 32.27 24.62
C ALA A 177 1.99 33.45 24.04
N THR A 178 2.69 34.51 23.65
CA THR A 178 2.08 35.76 23.18
C THR A 178 1.24 35.56 21.92
N ILE A 179 0.09 36.22 21.87
CA ILE A 179 -0.79 36.31 20.71
C ILE A 179 -1.16 37.78 20.49
N ASN A 180 -1.53 38.14 19.26
CA ASN A 180 -1.75 39.54 18.87
C ASN A 180 -3.21 40.02 18.94
N HIS A 181 -4.13 39.15 19.34
CA HIS A 181 -5.58 39.37 19.32
C HIS A 181 -6.25 38.71 20.54
N GLY A 182 -7.51 39.06 20.80
CA GLY A 182 -8.28 38.53 21.92
C GLY A 182 -8.56 39.59 22.98
N LEU A 183 -8.86 39.14 24.20
CA LEU A 183 -9.16 40.00 25.34
C LEU A 183 -7.94 40.09 26.28
N PRO A 184 -7.64 41.24 26.90
CA PRO A 184 -6.53 41.42 27.84
C PRO A 184 -6.84 40.82 29.23
N THR A 185 -7.32 39.57 29.23
CA THR A 185 -7.90 38.87 30.39
C THR A 185 -7.10 37.65 30.83
N SER A 186 -6.02 37.26 30.13
CA SER A 186 -5.16 36.19 30.63
C SER A 186 -4.56 36.62 31.97
N PRO A 187 -4.50 35.72 32.97
CA PRO A 187 -3.62 35.88 34.11
C PRO A 187 -2.18 36.18 33.67
N ALA A 188 -1.44 36.89 34.51
CA ALA A 188 0.00 37.10 34.33
C ALA A 188 0.73 35.75 34.25
N ALA A 189 1.80 35.69 33.47
CA ALA A 189 2.65 34.49 33.40
C ALA A 189 3.25 34.16 34.78
N ARG A 190 3.71 32.92 34.98
CA ARG A 190 4.02 32.31 36.28
C ARG A 190 5.09 33.06 37.09
N GLY A 191 4.69 34.10 37.81
CA GLY A 191 5.57 35.02 38.53
C GLY A 191 6.17 36.15 37.69
N VAL A 192 5.67 36.39 36.46
CA VAL A 192 6.23 37.37 35.52
C VAL A 192 5.13 38.30 34.99
N GLY A 193 5.22 39.58 35.37
CA GLY A 193 4.71 40.75 34.64
C GLY A 193 3.22 40.82 34.26
N GLY A 194 2.42 41.51 35.10
CA GLY A 194 1.25 42.28 34.64
C GLY A 194 -0.05 41.52 34.31
N ALA A 195 -1.18 42.08 34.74
CA ALA A 195 -2.47 41.75 34.14
C ALA A 195 -2.64 42.56 32.84
N GLY A 196 -3.15 41.92 31.78
CA GLY A 196 -3.32 42.55 30.46
C GLY A 196 -2.86 41.70 29.27
N CYS A 197 -2.23 40.54 29.52
CA CYS A 197 -1.87 39.57 28.49
C CYS A 197 -3.11 39.12 27.68
N LEU A 198 -2.97 38.98 26.36
CA LEU A 198 -4.08 38.63 25.48
C LEU A 198 -4.44 37.14 25.55
N GLU A 199 -5.74 36.86 25.62
CA GLU A 199 -6.33 35.53 25.57
C GLU A 199 -7.39 35.47 24.46
N ALA A 200 -7.33 34.43 23.63
CA ALA A 200 -8.30 34.15 22.58
C ALA A 200 -8.85 32.73 22.74
N SER A 201 -10.01 32.47 22.13
CA SER A 201 -10.73 31.19 22.30
C SER A 201 -11.27 30.65 20.99
N ILE A 202 -10.88 29.43 20.63
CA ILE A 202 -11.47 28.69 19.49
C ILE A 202 -12.47 27.67 20.04
N GLY A 203 -13.76 27.98 19.91
CA GLY A 203 -14.88 27.17 20.37
C GLY A 203 -15.00 27.10 21.90
N GLN A 204 -14.20 26.24 22.52
CA GLN A 204 -14.15 26.01 23.98
C GLN A 204 -12.71 25.89 24.49
N ARG A 205 -11.72 26.31 23.69
CA ARG A 205 -10.29 26.19 23.96
C ARG A 205 -9.69 27.59 24.08
N SER A 206 -9.40 28.04 25.30
CA SER A 206 -8.61 29.26 25.53
C SER A 206 -7.13 29.02 25.22
N PHE A 207 -6.46 30.03 24.67
CA PHE A 207 -5.03 30.05 24.38
C PHE A 207 -4.47 31.48 24.43
N GLY A 208 -3.16 31.61 24.53
CA GLY A 208 -2.45 32.89 24.62
C GLY A 208 -2.05 33.26 26.05
N GLY A 209 -1.19 34.27 26.16
CA GLY A 209 -0.68 34.78 27.44
C GLY A 209 0.56 35.65 27.23
N CYS A 210 1.54 35.51 28.12
CA CYS A 210 2.83 36.20 28.09
C CYS A 210 4.03 35.27 28.37
N ASP A 211 3.87 33.95 28.24
CA ASP A 211 4.93 32.96 28.46
C ASP A 211 5.42 32.37 27.13
N ASP A 212 6.26 33.14 26.42
CA ASP A 212 6.90 32.69 25.18
C ASP A 212 7.87 31.52 25.40
N ALA A 213 8.17 31.19 26.66
CA ALA A 213 8.91 30.02 27.09
C ALA A 213 8.00 28.84 27.50
N ASP A 214 6.70 28.89 27.18
CA ASP A 214 5.76 27.80 27.47
C ASP A 214 6.12 26.50 26.72
N SER A 215 5.65 25.39 27.28
CA SER A 215 5.88 24.04 26.79
C SER A 215 4.60 23.23 26.94
N SER A 216 3.83 23.18 25.85
CA SER A 216 2.67 22.28 25.67
C SER A 216 3.10 20.81 25.45
N GLY A 217 4.41 20.56 25.41
CA GLY A 217 5.03 19.22 25.50
C GLY A 217 6.00 18.88 24.36
N VAL A 218 5.89 17.66 23.85
CA VAL A 218 6.74 17.07 22.80
C VAL A 218 5.85 16.36 21.79
N LEU A 219 6.05 16.64 20.50
CA LEU A 219 5.49 15.91 19.38
C LEU A 219 6.65 15.57 18.42
N ARG A 220 7.16 14.34 18.50
CA ARG A 220 8.30 13.87 17.72
C ARG A 220 8.08 12.46 17.17
N PHE A 221 8.45 12.25 15.90
CA PHE A 221 8.16 11.03 15.12
C PHE A 221 6.66 10.64 15.17
N ALA A 222 5.79 11.59 14.85
CA ALA A 222 4.33 11.42 14.96
C ALA A 222 3.60 11.65 13.63
N ARG A 223 2.62 10.79 13.32
CA ARG A 223 1.76 10.83 12.13
C ARG A 223 0.34 11.20 12.53
N ILE A 224 -0.22 12.24 11.93
CA ILE A 224 -1.62 12.63 12.07
C ILE A 224 -2.30 12.41 10.72
N GLU A 225 -3.29 11.54 10.65
CA GLU A 225 -3.92 11.13 9.39
C GLU A 225 -5.44 11.30 9.39
N TYR A 226 -6.03 11.66 8.24
CA TYR A 226 -7.48 11.71 7.99
C TYR A 226 -8.27 12.64 8.94
N ALA A 227 -7.59 13.60 9.56
CA ALA A 227 -8.18 14.54 10.51
C ALA A 227 -9.10 15.57 9.82
N ARG A 228 -9.98 16.24 10.58
CA ARG A 228 -10.76 17.37 10.09
C ARG A 228 -9.87 18.59 9.96
N ASP A 229 -9.14 18.88 11.03
CA ASP A 229 -8.09 19.89 11.10
C ASP A 229 -6.87 19.13 11.62
N GLY A 230 -5.71 19.26 11.00
CA GLY A 230 -4.59 18.34 11.24
C GLY A 230 -3.93 18.49 12.61
N LEU A 231 -2.91 19.33 12.67
CA LEU A 231 -2.27 19.80 13.89
C LEU A 231 -2.56 21.30 14.06
N GLN A 232 -3.15 21.67 15.19
CA GLN A 232 -3.33 23.07 15.59
C GLN A 232 -2.39 23.41 16.75
N LEU A 233 -1.60 24.47 16.59
CA LEU A 233 -0.75 25.06 17.63
C LEU A 233 -1.29 26.46 17.95
N LEU A 234 -1.91 26.63 19.11
CA LEU A 234 -2.59 27.86 19.53
C LEU A 234 -1.84 28.50 20.69
N GLY A 235 -1.18 29.64 20.48
CA GLY A 235 -0.39 30.32 21.52
C GLY A 235 0.72 29.46 22.12
N VAL A 236 1.37 28.61 21.33
CA VAL A 236 2.34 27.61 21.82
C VAL A 236 3.74 28.23 21.92
N GLY A 237 4.42 28.00 23.05
CA GLY A 237 5.75 28.56 23.34
C GLY A 237 6.93 27.76 22.79
N ALA A 238 8.09 28.42 22.74
CA ALA A 238 9.33 27.94 22.12
C ALA A 238 9.97 26.71 22.82
N HIS A 239 9.53 26.34 24.03
CA HIS A 239 9.97 25.10 24.70
C HIS A 239 9.08 23.89 24.37
N THR A 240 8.15 24.02 23.41
CA THR A 240 7.39 22.90 22.85
C THR A 240 8.17 22.30 21.68
N LEU A 241 8.56 21.03 21.78
CA LEU A 241 9.34 20.37 20.72
C LEU A 241 8.41 19.80 19.64
N VAL A 242 8.55 20.31 18.40
CA VAL A 242 7.87 19.77 17.20
C VAL A 242 8.94 19.43 16.15
N ASP A 243 9.31 18.16 16.02
CA ASP A 243 10.37 17.70 15.10
C ASP A 243 10.01 16.33 14.51
N TYR A 244 10.15 16.10 13.20
CA TYR A 244 9.65 14.89 12.52
C TYR A 244 8.15 14.67 12.75
N VAL A 245 7.31 15.47 12.09
CA VAL A 245 5.84 15.33 12.18
C VAL A 245 5.23 15.26 10.78
N GLN A 246 4.40 14.26 10.54
CA GLN A 246 3.57 14.17 9.34
C GLN A 246 2.13 14.56 9.64
N VAL A 247 1.53 15.32 8.73
CA VAL A 247 0.08 15.47 8.64
C VAL A 247 -0.39 15.11 7.24
N ASN A 248 -1.23 14.08 7.15
CA ASN A 248 -1.67 13.48 5.90
C ASN A 248 -3.20 13.48 5.77
N ARG A 249 -3.75 13.87 4.62
CA ARG A 249 -5.20 13.75 4.32
C ARG A 249 -6.14 14.46 5.30
N SER A 250 -5.75 15.64 5.78
CA SER A 250 -6.66 16.49 6.56
C SER A 250 -7.67 17.17 5.65
N ARG A 251 -8.93 17.28 6.10
CA ARG A 251 -9.98 18.02 5.38
C ARG A 251 -9.82 19.54 5.45
N GLY A 252 -9.08 20.02 6.43
CA GLY A 252 -8.63 21.40 6.60
C GLY A 252 -7.12 21.49 6.43
N THR A 253 -6.54 22.55 6.99
CA THR A 253 -5.10 22.77 6.93
C THR A 253 -4.32 21.68 7.66
N GLY A 254 -3.16 21.30 7.12
CA GLY A 254 -2.26 20.30 7.71
C GLY A 254 -1.68 20.76 9.04
N LEU A 255 -0.89 21.85 9.03
CA LEU A 255 -0.45 22.55 10.24
C LEU A 255 -1.03 23.96 10.31
N THR A 256 -1.79 24.27 11.35
CA THR A 256 -2.26 25.63 11.63
C THR A 256 -1.58 26.19 12.89
N VAL A 257 -0.99 27.37 12.81
CA VAL A 257 -0.37 28.07 13.95
C VAL A 257 -1.06 29.41 14.21
N HIS A 258 -1.61 29.62 15.41
CA HIS A 258 -2.21 30.89 15.83
C HIS A 258 -1.38 31.51 16.95
N GLY A 259 -0.51 32.46 16.61
CA GLY A 259 0.37 33.14 17.56
C GLY A 259 1.45 32.25 18.18
N GLY A 260 2.10 32.77 19.21
CA GLY A 260 3.17 32.12 19.95
C GLY A 260 4.54 32.15 19.26
N THR A 261 5.46 31.38 19.84
CA THR A 261 6.89 31.36 19.51
C THR A 261 7.42 29.96 19.19
N VAL A 262 6.54 28.96 19.11
CA VAL A 262 6.90 27.57 18.82
C VAL A 262 7.73 27.42 17.55
N ASP A 263 8.87 26.75 17.68
CA ASP A 263 9.72 26.35 16.56
C ASP A 263 9.27 24.99 15.99
N VAL A 264 9.32 24.81 14.67
CA VAL A 264 8.88 23.57 13.99
C VAL A 264 9.92 23.03 13.02
N ARG A 265 10.22 21.73 13.06
CA ARG A 265 11.28 21.13 12.23
C ARG A 265 10.83 19.82 11.58
N ARG A 266 11.31 19.55 10.35
CA ARG A 266 11.02 18.31 9.59
C ARG A 266 9.52 17.99 9.54
N LEU A 267 8.78 18.84 8.84
CA LEU A 267 7.33 18.69 8.65
C LEU A 267 7.04 18.07 7.28
N PHE A 268 6.20 17.03 7.23
CA PHE A 268 5.75 16.40 5.98
C PHE A 268 4.23 16.50 5.86
N LEU A 269 3.75 17.40 5.00
CA LEU A 269 2.36 17.86 4.97
C LEU A 269 1.77 17.48 3.61
N THR A 270 1.10 16.32 3.57
CA THR A 270 0.73 15.61 2.34
C THR A 270 -0.79 15.52 2.15
N ALA A 271 -1.27 15.79 0.93
CA ALA A 271 -2.67 15.59 0.53
C ALA A 271 -3.72 16.24 1.46
N ASN A 272 -3.43 17.41 2.04
CA ASN A 272 -4.37 18.12 2.93
C ASN A 272 -5.23 19.11 2.11
N GLN A 273 -6.56 19.06 2.22
CA GLN A 273 -7.50 19.91 1.46
C GLN A 273 -7.46 21.40 1.86
N GLY A 274 -6.96 21.74 3.04
CA GLY A 274 -6.72 23.14 3.40
C GLY A 274 -5.47 23.70 2.74
N PHE A 275 -4.72 24.51 3.49
CA PHE A 275 -3.32 24.75 3.15
C PHE A 275 -2.47 23.58 3.65
N GLY A 276 -1.28 23.39 3.07
CA GLY A 276 -0.27 22.51 3.69
C GLY A 276 0.05 22.99 5.10
N MET A 277 0.39 24.27 5.24
CA MET A 277 0.52 24.97 6.51
C MET A 277 -0.06 26.39 6.42
N ALA A 278 -0.65 26.88 7.50
CA ALA A 278 -1.07 28.28 7.63
C ALA A 278 -0.69 28.87 8.99
N TRP A 279 -0.34 30.16 9.02
CA TRP A 279 -0.08 30.90 10.27
C TRP A 279 -0.90 32.19 10.37
N PHE A 280 -1.27 32.51 11.61
CA PHE A 280 -2.20 33.57 12.00
C PHE A 280 -1.74 34.20 13.32
N GLY A 281 -2.36 35.31 13.71
CA GLY A 281 -2.48 35.67 15.13
C GLY A 281 -1.21 36.03 15.91
N GLY A 282 -0.10 36.36 15.23
CA GLY A 282 1.14 36.84 15.85
C GLY A 282 2.30 35.84 15.95
N TRP A 283 2.32 34.78 15.13
CA TRP A 283 3.36 33.74 15.25
C TRP A 283 4.75 34.26 14.82
N THR A 284 5.74 34.08 15.69
CA THR A 284 7.13 34.58 15.50
C THR A 284 8.21 33.49 15.62
N GLY A 285 7.81 32.21 15.65
CA GLY A 285 8.73 31.07 15.71
C GLY A 285 9.48 30.78 14.40
N ARG A 286 10.38 29.79 14.43
CA ARG A 286 11.23 29.40 13.30
C ARG A 286 10.80 28.06 12.68
N GLY A 287 11.16 27.85 11.42
CA GLY A 287 10.88 26.63 10.67
C GLY A 287 12.07 26.11 9.87
N GLN A 288 12.33 24.80 9.88
CA GLN A 288 13.31 24.19 8.96
C GLN A 288 12.86 22.81 8.44
N PHE A 289 13.09 22.55 7.15
CA PHE A 289 12.74 21.30 6.45
C PHE A 289 11.22 21.08 6.37
N LEU A 290 10.53 22.03 5.74
CA LEU A 290 9.08 21.97 5.51
C LEU A 290 8.81 21.37 4.12
N THR A 291 8.20 20.20 4.07
CA THR A 291 7.86 19.49 2.83
C THR A 291 6.35 19.46 2.67
N ILE A 292 5.84 20.10 1.62
CA ILE A 292 4.41 20.22 1.35
C ILE A 292 4.13 19.59 -0.02
N GLN A 293 3.24 18.59 -0.06
CA GLN A 293 2.82 17.92 -1.27
C GLN A 293 1.29 17.99 -1.36
N GLN A 294 0.80 18.80 -2.28
CA GLN A 294 -0.61 18.85 -2.64
C GLN A 294 -0.94 17.66 -3.56
N ASP A 295 -2.15 17.10 -3.47
CA ASP A 295 -2.69 16.25 -4.53
C ASP A 295 -3.51 17.09 -5.52
N ALA A 296 -4.28 16.45 -6.40
CA ALA A 296 -4.96 17.12 -7.50
C ALA A 296 -6.35 17.70 -7.16
N GLN A 297 -6.91 17.52 -5.96
CA GLN A 297 -8.30 17.87 -5.66
C GLN A 297 -8.50 18.67 -4.35
N GLY A 298 -8.97 19.92 -4.49
CA GLY A 298 -9.61 20.69 -3.42
C GLY A 298 -8.71 21.49 -2.49
N GLN A 299 -7.39 21.54 -2.72
CA GLN A 299 -6.43 22.24 -1.86
C GLN A 299 -6.60 23.76 -1.91
N ARG A 300 -6.31 24.46 -0.81
CA ARG A 300 -6.30 25.94 -0.76
C ARG A 300 -4.95 26.59 -1.07
N GLY A 301 -3.85 25.84 -1.01
CA GLY A 301 -2.50 26.34 -1.32
C GLY A 301 -1.42 25.58 -0.55
N GLY A 302 -0.14 25.94 -0.76
CA GLY A 302 0.97 25.36 0.00
C GLY A 302 1.12 25.99 1.39
N LEU A 303 1.46 27.28 1.42
CA LEU A 303 1.57 28.12 2.61
C LEU A 303 0.55 29.27 2.58
N ARG A 304 -0.02 29.62 3.74
CA ARG A 304 -0.69 30.91 3.97
C ARG A 304 -0.15 31.62 5.21
N GLY A 305 0.28 32.87 5.05
CA GLY A 305 0.57 33.79 6.16
C GLY A 305 -0.51 34.85 6.33
N SER A 306 -0.85 35.15 7.58
CA SER A 306 -1.76 36.23 7.98
C SER A 306 -1.35 36.83 9.33
N ASN A 307 -1.63 38.12 9.56
CA ASN A 307 -1.59 38.71 10.91
C ASN A 307 -2.97 38.72 11.59
N ALA A 308 -4.05 38.55 10.83
CA ALA A 308 -5.40 38.44 11.36
C ALA A 308 -5.59 37.15 12.16
N PRO A 309 -6.64 37.06 13.01
CA PRO A 309 -6.88 35.89 13.87
C PRO A 309 -7.30 34.62 13.10
N ALA A 310 -7.90 34.76 11.91
CA ALA A 310 -8.35 33.66 11.07
C ALA A 310 -8.51 34.09 9.59
N GLU A 311 -8.41 33.14 8.66
CA GLU A 311 -8.55 33.32 7.21
C GLU A 311 -9.76 34.18 6.81
N GLY A 312 -9.53 35.26 6.06
CA GLY A 312 -10.60 36.13 5.55
C GLY A 312 -11.18 37.10 6.60
N SER A 313 -10.58 37.18 7.78
CA SER A 313 -10.85 38.25 8.74
C SER A 313 -10.16 39.55 8.28
N PRO A 314 -10.72 40.75 8.57
CA PRO A 314 -10.02 42.00 8.36
C PRO A 314 -8.66 42.01 9.07
N ALA A 315 -7.65 42.60 8.43
CA ALA A 315 -6.30 42.71 8.97
C ALA A 315 -6.32 43.38 10.36
N GLN A 316 -5.85 42.66 11.38
CA GLN A 316 -5.67 43.20 12.73
C GLN A 316 -4.19 43.52 12.91
N LEU A 317 -3.85 44.81 13.05
CA LEU A 317 -2.48 45.26 13.33
C LEU A 317 -2.15 45.16 14.82
N GLY A 318 -2.37 43.97 15.38
CA GLY A 318 -1.96 43.63 16.74
C GLY A 318 -0.47 43.30 16.80
N SER A 319 0.14 43.56 17.96
CA SER A 319 1.50 43.15 18.30
C SER A 319 1.47 41.89 19.17
N PRO A 320 2.33 40.88 18.95
CA PRO A 320 3.38 40.82 17.92
C PRO A 320 2.84 40.67 16.49
N ARG A 321 3.54 41.25 15.51
CA ARG A 321 3.29 40.97 14.08
C ARG A 321 3.77 39.55 13.77
N SER A 322 2.92 38.73 13.15
CA SER A 322 3.25 37.43 12.57
C SER A 322 4.46 37.59 11.65
N ASN A 323 5.60 37.00 11.99
CA ASN A 323 6.86 37.17 11.29
C ASN A 323 7.80 35.96 11.49
N PRO A 324 7.41 34.76 11.00
CA PRO A 324 8.24 33.57 11.16
C PRO A 324 9.47 33.58 10.23
N THR A 325 10.51 32.86 10.63
CA THR A 325 11.69 32.61 9.76
C THR A 325 11.75 31.15 9.33
N LEU A 326 11.56 30.88 8.04
CA LEU A 326 11.49 29.55 7.44
C LEU A 326 12.70 29.32 6.51
N TYR A 327 13.45 28.25 6.74
CA TYR A 327 14.50 27.76 5.85
C TYR A 327 14.14 26.39 5.27
N ASN A 328 14.69 26.06 4.10
CA ASN A 328 14.62 24.72 3.51
C ASN A 328 13.16 24.24 3.31
N VAL A 329 12.45 24.89 2.38
CA VAL A 329 11.01 24.67 2.14
C VAL A 329 10.78 24.12 0.73
N THR A 330 10.07 23.01 0.59
CA THR A 330 9.62 22.47 -0.69
C THR A 330 8.09 22.48 -0.74
N VAL A 331 7.51 23.08 -1.77
CA VAL A 331 6.07 22.98 -2.08
C VAL A 331 5.90 22.36 -3.46
N VAL A 332 5.17 21.25 -3.53
CA VAL A 332 4.76 20.57 -4.78
C VAL A 332 3.27 20.75 -4.95
N ALA A 333 2.88 21.41 -6.04
CA ALA A 333 1.51 21.53 -6.50
C ALA A 333 1.18 20.43 -7.53
N PRO A 334 -0.11 20.07 -7.72
CA PRO A 334 -0.51 19.19 -8.82
C PRO A 334 -0.27 19.85 -10.17
N SER A 335 0.19 19.08 -11.15
CA SER A 335 0.43 19.55 -12.53
C SER A 335 -0.85 19.84 -13.35
N THR A 336 -2.03 19.77 -12.72
CA THR A 336 -3.34 19.92 -13.39
C THR A 336 -4.08 21.16 -12.88
N LEU A 337 -4.61 21.97 -13.81
CA LEU A 337 -5.44 23.16 -13.56
C LEU A 337 -6.80 22.87 -12.87
N ALA A 338 -6.99 21.67 -12.32
CA ALA A 338 -8.28 21.10 -11.93
C ALA A 338 -8.67 21.40 -10.46
N ASN A 339 -8.33 22.59 -9.95
CA ASN A 339 -8.76 23.00 -8.60
C ASN A 339 -10.17 23.65 -8.65
N PRO A 340 -11.20 23.05 -8.03
CA PRO A 340 -12.58 23.51 -8.17
C PRO A 340 -12.97 24.69 -7.24
N HIS A 341 -12.07 25.20 -6.40
CA HIS A 341 -12.41 26.24 -5.42
C HIS A 341 -12.14 27.68 -5.91
N HIS A 342 -13.21 28.30 -6.42
CA HIS A 342 -13.39 29.76 -6.55
C HIS A 342 -12.37 30.56 -7.39
N GLY A 343 -12.57 30.59 -8.72
CA GLY A 343 -12.35 31.78 -9.57
C GLY A 343 -10.90 32.20 -9.89
N SER A 344 -9.95 31.98 -9.00
CA SER A 344 -8.51 32.20 -9.20
C SER A 344 -7.75 30.99 -8.68
N SER A 345 -6.69 30.58 -9.40
CA SER A 345 -5.90 29.41 -9.02
C SER A 345 -5.05 29.76 -7.78
N PRO A 346 -5.13 29.02 -6.67
CA PRO A 346 -4.43 29.39 -5.45
C PRO A 346 -2.91 29.27 -5.60
N ALA A 347 -2.18 30.20 -4.99
CA ALA A 347 -0.73 30.21 -5.02
C ALA A 347 -0.10 29.14 -4.11
N ALA A 348 1.13 28.76 -4.45
CA ALA A 348 1.92 27.87 -3.58
C ALA A 348 2.29 28.56 -2.26
N ILE A 349 2.48 29.87 -2.24
CA ILE A 349 2.66 30.68 -1.04
C ILE A 349 1.82 31.95 -1.14
N VAL A 350 0.92 32.16 -0.19
CA VAL A 350 0.10 33.38 -0.03
C VAL A 350 0.54 34.12 1.23
N LEU A 351 0.84 35.42 1.15
CA LEU A 351 0.94 36.31 2.31
C LEU A 351 -0.14 37.38 2.22
N ALA A 352 -0.81 37.65 3.34
CA ALA A 352 -1.94 38.57 3.40
C ALA A 352 -2.10 39.18 4.79
N GLU A 353 -3.09 40.06 4.93
CA GLU A 353 -3.70 40.49 6.17
C GLU A 353 -2.68 41.09 7.17
N GLY A 354 -1.66 41.79 6.65
CA GLY A 354 -0.61 42.45 7.43
C GLY A 354 0.53 41.54 7.93
N THR A 355 0.63 40.29 7.47
CA THR A 355 1.71 39.37 7.89
C THR A 355 3.09 39.85 7.44
N SER A 356 4.15 39.36 8.07
CA SER A 356 5.52 39.35 7.54
C SER A 356 6.05 37.91 7.55
N GLY A 357 7.32 37.74 7.20
CA GLY A 357 8.02 36.45 7.28
C GLY A 357 9.28 36.43 6.42
N SER A 358 10.30 35.66 6.84
CA SER A 358 11.53 35.46 6.08
C SER A 358 11.62 34.02 5.58
N LEU A 359 11.52 33.82 4.26
CA LEU A 359 11.49 32.52 3.61
C LEU A 359 12.75 32.36 2.73
N ARG A 360 13.50 31.27 2.97
CA ARG A 360 14.84 31.06 2.40
C ARG A 360 15.10 29.62 1.95
N ASN A 361 15.84 29.45 0.86
CA ASN A 361 16.14 28.16 0.22
C ASN A 361 14.85 27.40 -0.13
N VAL A 362 13.99 28.04 -0.92
CA VAL A 362 12.64 27.56 -1.23
C VAL A 362 12.58 26.94 -2.64
N LEU A 363 11.90 25.81 -2.78
CA LEU A 363 11.57 25.19 -4.06
C LEU A 363 10.04 25.15 -4.23
N LEU A 364 9.54 25.79 -5.29
CA LEU A 364 8.13 25.76 -5.67
C LEU A 364 7.99 25.02 -7.00
N TYR A 365 7.20 23.95 -7.02
CA TYR A 365 7.14 22.97 -8.10
C TYR A 365 5.73 22.86 -8.70
N ALA A 366 5.63 23.10 -10.01
CA ALA A 366 4.41 23.16 -10.83
C ALA A 366 3.27 24.05 -10.28
N PRO A 367 3.51 25.20 -9.62
CA PRO A 367 2.45 25.96 -8.98
C PRO A 367 1.67 26.81 -10.01
N HIS A 368 0.36 26.91 -9.91
CA HIS A 368 -0.40 27.76 -10.85
C HIS A 368 0.00 29.24 -10.72
N VAL A 369 0.06 29.72 -9.47
CA VAL A 369 0.67 31.00 -9.09
C VAL A 369 1.81 30.70 -8.09
N GLY A 370 3.00 31.25 -8.31
CA GLY A 370 4.15 30.97 -7.44
C GLY A 370 4.02 31.58 -6.03
N PHE A 371 3.89 32.90 -5.97
CA PHE A 371 3.85 33.74 -4.77
C PHE A 371 2.79 34.84 -4.97
N ASP A 372 2.15 35.30 -3.89
CA ASP A 372 0.88 36.06 -3.91
C ASP A 372 0.80 36.98 -2.65
N LEU A 373 0.75 38.31 -2.83
CA LEU A 373 0.84 39.38 -1.81
C LEU A 373 -0.44 40.24 -1.69
N ARG A 374 -1.50 39.68 -1.09
CA ARG A 374 -2.90 40.14 -1.28
C ARG A 374 -3.32 41.49 -0.71
N ASP A 375 -2.47 42.24 0.00
CA ASP A 375 -2.84 43.59 0.46
C ASP A 375 -1.67 44.53 0.74
N GLU A 376 -1.96 45.83 0.63
CA GLU A 376 -1.04 46.91 1.01
C GLU A 376 -0.56 46.82 2.46
N LEU A 377 -1.39 46.28 3.36
CA LEU A 377 -1.05 46.17 4.78
C LEU A 377 0.08 45.17 5.01
N THR A 378 0.19 44.11 4.20
CA THR A 378 1.33 43.17 4.21
C THR A 378 2.65 43.90 3.89
N CYS A 379 2.59 45.01 3.16
CA CYS A 379 3.74 45.80 2.71
C CYS A 379 4.06 47.03 3.57
N VAL A 380 3.07 47.65 4.23
CA VAL A 380 3.19 49.01 4.83
C VAL A 380 2.79 49.08 6.32
N THR A 381 2.94 48.03 7.13
CA THR A 381 2.78 48.19 8.61
C THR A 381 3.96 48.93 9.26
N ASN A 382 3.67 49.73 10.29
CA ASN A 382 4.68 50.50 11.03
C ASN A 382 5.56 49.64 11.98
N ASP A 383 5.14 48.41 12.28
CA ASP A 383 5.64 47.63 13.42
C ASP A 383 6.57 46.45 13.04
N GLY A 384 7.16 46.46 11.84
CA GLY A 384 8.16 45.45 11.47
C GLY A 384 8.66 45.57 10.03
N PRO A 385 9.73 44.82 9.69
CA PRO A 385 10.22 44.77 8.31
C PRO A 385 9.16 44.19 7.36
N PRO A 386 9.21 44.53 6.05
CA PRO A 386 8.44 43.81 5.05
C PRO A 386 8.80 42.32 5.05
N PRO A 387 7.97 41.45 4.46
CA PRO A 387 8.36 40.06 4.21
C PRO A 387 9.68 39.99 3.43
N THR A 388 10.36 38.83 3.45
CA THR A 388 11.59 38.61 2.67
C THR A 388 11.60 37.22 2.06
N LEU A 389 11.66 37.18 0.72
CA LEU A 389 11.75 35.95 -0.06
C LEU A 389 13.12 35.91 -0.76
N ARG A 390 13.96 34.93 -0.45
CA ARG A 390 15.32 34.80 -1.02
C ARG A 390 15.73 33.37 -1.31
N ASN A 391 16.62 33.20 -2.29
CA ASN A 391 17.13 31.89 -2.69
C ASN A 391 15.96 30.96 -3.02
N VAL A 392 15.13 31.38 -3.98
CA VAL A 392 13.88 30.68 -4.37
C VAL A 392 13.93 30.25 -5.83
N LEU A 393 13.61 28.99 -6.09
CA LEU A 393 13.36 28.50 -7.44
C LEU A 393 11.87 28.26 -7.64
N VAL A 394 11.29 28.88 -8.67
CA VAL A 394 9.91 28.68 -9.09
C VAL A 394 9.91 27.93 -10.42
N ALA A 395 9.54 26.65 -10.41
CA ALA A 395 9.62 25.77 -11.57
C ALA A 395 8.22 25.37 -12.08
N GLY A 396 7.95 25.61 -13.36
CA GLY A 396 6.70 25.21 -14.02
C GLY A 396 5.49 26.06 -13.66
N ALA A 397 5.69 27.34 -13.32
CA ALA A 397 4.60 28.23 -12.92
C ALA A 397 3.85 28.87 -14.09
N GLY A 398 2.54 29.06 -13.92
CA GLY A 398 1.70 29.80 -14.86
C GLY A 398 1.86 31.32 -14.71
N SER A 399 1.90 31.82 -13.47
CA SER A 399 2.30 33.19 -13.15
C SER A 399 3.16 33.26 -11.87
N VAL A 400 3.76 34.43 -11.68
CA VAL A 400 4.32 34.90 -10.41
C VAL A 400 3.53 36.17 -10.07
N GLY A 401 2.97 36.23 -8.86
CA GLY A 401 1.91 37.18 -8.54
C GLY A 401 0.56 36.78 -9.12
N SER A 402 -0.49 37.30 -8.51
CA SER A 402 -1.74 37.58 -9.19
C SER A 402 -1.66 39.04 -9.68
N PRO A 403 -1.99 39.36 -10.93
CA PRO A 403 -1.92 40.74 -11.43
C PRO A 403 -3.16 41.54 -10.97
N ASP A 404 -3.26 41.80 -9.66
CA ASP A 404 -4.23 42.74 -9.09
C ASP A 404 -3.59 44.06 -8.62
N ALA A 405 -4.29 44.83 -7.79
CA ALA A 405 -4.02 46.25 -7.57
C ALA A 405 -3.04 46.49 -6.41
N ASP A 406 -1.92 45.78 -6.43
CA ASP A 406 -0.96 45.74 -5.32
C ASP A 406 -0.34 47.11 -5.01
N ALA A 407 -0.10 47.36 -3.73
CA ALA A 407 0.71 48.50 -3.30
C ALA A 407 2.21 48.19 -3.38
N ALA A 408 3.03 49.23 -3.46
CA ALA A 408 4.48 49.09 -3.53
C ALA A 408 5.05 48.34 -2.30
N CYS A 409 5.73 47.22 -2.55
CA CYS A 409 6.18 46.29 -1.51
C CYS A 409 7.70 46.16 -1.51
N GLY A 410 8.35 46.36 -0.35
CA GLY A 410 9.80 46.18 -0.21
C GLY A 410 10.70 47.12 -1.04
N GLY A 411 10.12 48.04 -1.82
CA GLY A 411 10.81 48.89 -2.81
C GLY A 411 10.41 48.60 -4.27
N TYR A 412 9.66 47.53 -4.53
CA TYR A 412 9.11 47.17 -5.84
C TYR A 412 7.78 47.89 -6.10
N ALA A 413 7.41 48.08 -7.37
CA ALA A 413 6.28 48.91 -7.79
C ALA A 413 5.07 48.10 -8.31
N SER A 414 3.87 48.64 -8.12
CA SER A 414 2.59 48.12 -8.65
C SER A 414 2.60 48.00 -10.19
N PRO A 415 1.90 47.02 -10.82
CA PRO A 415 1.05 46.00 -10.19
C PRO A 415 1.75 44.67 -9.89
N ASP A 416 2.77 44.26 -10.66
CA ASP A 416 3.40 42.94 -10.50
C ASP A 416 4.57 42.95 -9.50
N ALA A 417 4.27 43.13 -8.21
CA ALA A 417 5.29 43.32 -7.16
C ALA A 417 6.15 42.06 -6.93
N GLU A 418 5.57 40.86 -6.94
CA GLU A 418 6.28 39.59 -6.77
C GLU A 418 7.18 39.25 -7.95
N ALA A 419 6.75 39.62 -9.17
CA ALA A 419 7.54 39.39 -10.38
C ALA A 419 8.83 40.22 -10.34
N GLN A 420 8.73 41.48 -9.90
CA GLN A 420 9.90 42.34 -9.67
C GLN A 420 10.78 41.80 -8.52
N TRP A 421 10.16 41.35 -7.42
CA TRP A 421 10.87 40.76 -6.27
C TRP A 421 11.74 39.56 -6.68
N LEU A 422 11.15 38.61 -7.41
CA LEU A 422 11.79 37.37 -7.83
C LEU A 422 12.77 37.57 -9.00
N ALA A 423 12.65 38.68 -9.74
CA ALA A 423 13.61 39.10 -10.76
C ALA A 423 14.82 39.88 -10.18
N ASP A 424 14.73 40.44 -8.98
CA ASP A 424 15.83 41.21 -8.36
C ASP A 424 17.03 40.30 -8.01
N PRO A 425 18.22 40.52 -8.60
CA PRO A 425 19.42 39.74 -8.32
C PRO A 425 19.84 39.73 -6.84
N ALA A 426 19.47 40.74 -6.06
CA ALA A 426 19.77 40.81 -4.62
C ALA A 426 19.03 39.75 -3.78
N ASN A 427 17.94 39.18 -4.32
CA ASN A 427 17.20 38.09 -3.69
C ASN A 427 17.66 36.70 -4.15
N GLN A 428 18.50 36.61 -5.19
CA GLN A 428 19.10 35.37 -5.70
C GLN A 428 18.08 34.28 -6.05
N SER A 429 16.93 34.68 -6.60
CA SER A 429 15.86 33.79 -7.03
C SER A 429 15.88 33.53 -8.53
N ALA A 430 15.16 32.51 -8.98
CA ALA A 430 15.05 32.14 -10.39
C ALA A 430 13.68 31.54 -10.73
N ILE A 431 13.22 31.77 -11.96
CA ILE A 431 11.99 31.21 -12.51
C ILE A 431 12.38 30.31 -13.68
N VAL A 432 11.86 29.08 -13.71
CA VAL A 432 12.12 28.08 -14.77
C VAL A 432 10.78 27.70 -15.40
N SER A 433 10.51 28.27 -16.56
CA SER A 433 9.27 28.06 -17.34
C SER A 433 9.44 27.09 -18.51
N ASP A 434 10.67 26.76 -18.91
CA ASP A 434 10.94 25.79 -19.97
C ASP A 434 10.49 24.37 -19.53
N PRO A 435 9.54 23.71 -20.23
CA PRO A 435 9.02 22.42 -19.80
C PRO A 435 10.06 21.29 -19.71
N THR A 436 11.13 21.36 -20.50
CA THR A 436 12.22 20.36 -20.46
C THR A 436 13.14 20.58 -19.26
N LEU A 437 13.39 21.83 -18.87
CA LEU A 437 14.13 22.15 -17.66
C LEU A 437 13.32 21.90 -16.38
N VAL A 438 12.00 22.11 -16.42
CA VAL A 438 11.08 21.72 -15.34
C VAL A 438 11.06 20.19 -15.17
N ALA A 439 11.00 19.44 -16.27
CA ALA A 439 11.13 17.98 -16.23
C ALA A 439 12.55 17.52 -15.82
N ALA A 440 13.61 18.26 -16.14
CA ALA A 440 14.97 17.95 -15.68
C ALA A 440 15.23 18.30 -14.20
N LEU A 441 14.41 19.18 -13.62
CA LEU A 441 14.36 19.46 -12.18
C LEU A 441 13.63 18.37 -11.40
N GLN A 442 12.79 17.57 -12.05
CA GLN A 442 11.86 16.64 -11.45
C GLN A 442 11.93 15.24 -12.10
N PRO A 443 12.60 14.25 -11.49
CA PRO A 443 12.39 12.87 -11.90
C PRO A 443 10.91 12.58 -11.66
N ALA A 444 10.18 12.22 -12.74
CA ALA A 444 8.73 12.31 -12.84
C ALA A 444 7.99 12.16 -11.50
N ILE A 445 7.43 13.27 -10.99
CA ILE A 445 6.64 13.23 -9.75
C ILE A 445 5.29 12.58 -10.03
N ASP A 446 5.33 11.25 -10.10
CA ASP A 446 4.23 10.46 -9.58
C ASP A 446 4.04 10.84 -8.11
N LEU A 447 2.85 11.35 -7.77
CA LEU A 447 2.51 11.71 -6.40
C LEU A 447 2.47 10.49 -5.45
N SER A 448 2.52 9.27 -6.00
CA SER A 448 2.67 8.01 -5.25
C SER A 448 4.12 7.63 -4.91
N LEU A 449 5.13 8.26 -5.54
CA LEU A 449 6.55 8.05 -5.22
C LEU A 449 7.08 9.09 -4.22
N PRO A 450 7.94 8.73 -3.23
CA PRO A 450 8.18 9.61 -2.08
C PRO A 450 9.28 10.67 -2.27
N ASP A 451 10.12 10.57 -3.30
CA ASP A 451 11.45 11.19 -3.28
C ASP A 451 11.48 12.63 -3.86
N LEU A 452 11.15 13.60 -3.02
CA LEU A 452 11.09 15.03 -3.37
C LEU A 452 12.46 15.73 -3.26
N ARG A 453 13.57 15.02 -3.51
CA ARG A 453 14.93 15.57 -3.51
C ARG A 453 15.31 16.21 -4.85
N PRO A 454 16.07 17.31 -4.86
CA PRO A 454 16.70 17.80 -6.09
C PRO A 454 17.63 16.76 -6.70
N LEU A 455 17.61 16.63 -8.03
CA LEU A 455 18.57 15.81 -8.77
C LEU A 455 19.95 16.47 -8.81
N THR A 456 21.01 15.66 -8.70
CA THR A 456 22.38 16.09 -8.94
C THR A 456 22.50 16.67 -10.37
N GLY A 457 23.00 17.91 -10.48
CA GLY A 457 23.16 18.62 -11.77
C GLY A 457 21.92 19.39 -12.25
N SER A 458 20.79 19.32 -11.55
CA SER A 458 19.61 20.15 -11.83
C SER A 458 19.78 21.60 -11.34
N ALA A 459 18.99 22.55 -11.87
CA ALA A 459 19.11 23.96 -11.45
C ALA A 459 18.77 24.20 -9.96
N ALA A 460 17.97 23.32 -9.33
CA ALA A 460 17.74 23.31 -7.88
C ALA A 460 18.97 22.86 -7.07
N ALA A 461 19.86 22.06 -7.66
CA ALA A 461 21.14 21.70 -7.06
C ALA A 461 22.26 22.74 -7.29
N SER A 462 22.05 23.72 -8.19
CA SER A 462 23.04 24.74 -8.56
C SER A 462 22.62 26.19 -8.31
N MET A 463 21.42 26.44 -7.76
CA MET A 463 20.98 27.79 -7.39
C MET A 463 21.81 28.37 -6.22
N PRO A 464 21.89 29.70 -6.06
CA PRO A 464 22.54 30.30 -4.90
C PRO A 464 21.72 30.05 -3.63
N LEU A 465 22.39 29.92 -2.48
CA LEU A 465 21.77 29.46 -1.23
C LEU A 465 22.20 30.30 -0.01
N ALA A 466 21.25 30.59 0.87
CA ALA A 466 21.52 31.18 2.17
C ALA A 466 21.98 30.11 3.17
N SER A 467 23.09 30.36 3.86
CA SER A 467 23.47 29.57 5.03
C SER A 467 22.49 29.83 6.18
N PRO A 468 21.87 28.80 6.78
CA PRO A 468 21.07 28.98 7.99
C PRO A 468 21.95 29.48 9.16
N PRO A 469 21.40 30.28 10.10
CA PRO A 469 22.13 30.70 11.30
C PRO A 469 22.63 29.50 12.11
N ASN A 470 23.75 29.65 12.81
CA ASN A 470 24.18 28.66 13.82
C ASN A 470 23.66 29.08 15.21
N ASP A 471 22.35 28.99 15.41
CA ASP A 471 21.64 29.46 16.60
C ASP A 471 21.13 28.34 17.53
N GLY A 472 21.49 27.09 17.22
CA GLY A 472 21.07 25.88 17.95
C GLY A 472 19.71 25.32 17.54
N PHE A 473 18.87 26.07 16.81
CA PHE A 473 17.67 25.53 16.17
C PHE A 473 17.95 25.12 14.72
N PHE A 474 18.46 26.05 13.93
CA PHE A 474 18.78 25.85 12.52
C PHE A 474 20.03 24.99 12.36
N LEU A 475 19.97 24.02 11.44
CA LEU A 475 21.14 23.28 11.00
C LEU A 475 21.89 24.11 9.95
N ALA A 476 22.91 24.85 10.38
CA ALA A 476 23.80 25.62 9.51
C ALA A 476 24.52 24.75 8.45
N SER A 477 24.64 23.43 8.69
CA SER A 477 25.13 22.42 7.76
C SER A 477 24.16 22.03 6.64
N ALA A 478 22.99 22.68 6.53
CA ALA A 478 21.99 22.45 5.49
C ALA A 478 21.79 23.60 4.46
N PRO A 479 22.85 24.18 3.86
CA PRO A 479 22.71 25.06 2.70
C PRO A 479 22.43 24.20 1.46
N PHE A 480 21.18 23.79 1.29
CA PHE A 480 20.64 23.15 0.09
C PHE A 480 19.24 23.69 -0.20
N ALA A 481 18.82 23.63 -1.47
CA ALA A 481 17.49 24.09 -1.88
C ALA A 481 16.41 23.14 -1.38
N GLY A 482 15.30 23.67 -0.88
CA GLY A 482 14.17 22.88 -0.42
C GLY A 482 14.44 22.08 0.86
N SER A 483 13.53 21.18 1.19
CA SER A 483 13.44 20.51 2.49
C SER A 483 14.34 19.28 2.67
N VAL A 484 15.03 18.82 1.63
CA VAL A 484 15.96 17.67 1.67
C VAL A 484 17.15 17.92 0.74
N ALA A 485 18.33 17.47 1.15
CA ALA A 485 19.55 17.57 0.36
C ALA A 485 19.46 16.87 -1.00
N VAL A 486 20.26 17.34 -1.96
CA VAL A 486 20.43 16.78 -3.31
C VAL A 486 20.73 15.27 -3.23
N ALA A 487 20.09 14.48 -4.09
CA ALA A 487 20.29 13.03 -4.10
C ALA A 487 21.71 12.64 -4.57
N THR A 488 22.45 11.94 -3.71
CA THR A 488 23.80 11.37 -3.95
C THR A 488 23.77 9.83 -3.99
N SER A 489 24.82 9.21 -4.51
CA SER A 489 24.97 7.74 -4.62
C SER A 489 25.40 7.02 -3.33
N ALA A 490 25.44 7.72 -2.19
CA ALA A 490 25.86 7.13 -0.91
C ALA A 490 24.76 6.23 -0.30
N ARG A 491 25.14 5.07 0.26
CA ARG A 491 24.18 4.09 0.82
C ARG A 491 23.31 4.63 1.96
N ASN A 492 23.75 5.69 2.65
CA ASN A 492 23.03 6.33 3.75
C ASN A 492 22.20 7.54 3.27
N ASN A 493 22.20 7.86 1.97
CA ASN A 493 21.43 8.96 1.40
C ASN A 493 19.94 8.56 1.25
N ILE A 494 19.24 8.57 2.37
CA ILE A 494 17.80 8.29 2.49
C ILE A 494 17.12 9.59 2.98
N PRO A 495 16.00 10.05 2.38
CA PRO A 495 15.33 11.26 2.83
C PRO A 495 14.75 11.06 4.23
N TRP A 496 14.71 12.12 5.04
CA TRP A 496 14.34 12.03 6.46
C TRP A 496 12.87 11.61 6.70
N TYR A 497 12.01 11.71 5.67
CA TYR A 497 10.64 11.20 5.63
C TYR A 497 10.50 9.81 4.98
N SER A 498 11.59 9.04 4.81
CA SER A 498 11.50 7.68 4.26
C SER A 498 10.70 6.74 5.18
N GLY A 499 9.79 5.95 4.61
CA GLY A 499 8.87 5.07 5.36
C GLY A 499 7.62 5.77 5.91
N TRP A 500 7.40 7.05 5.62
CA TRP A 500 6.20 7.82 5.99
C TRP A 500 5.09 7.67 4.94
N THR A 501 3.84 7.99 5.30
CA THR A 501 2.66 7.67 4.47
C THR A 501 2.56 8.60 3.26
N VAL A 502 2.88 8.16 2.06
CA VAL A 502 2.69 8.96 0.82
C VAL A 502 1.21 9.09 0.42
N ALA A 503 0.93 10.02 -0.49
CA ALA A 503 -0.39 10.19 -1.10
C ALA A 503 -0.73 8.98 -1.99
N SER A 504 -1.57 8.05 -1.51
CA SER A 504 -2.02 6.93 -2.35
C SER A 504 -2.95 7.42 -3.48
N PRO A 505 -2.93 6.77 -4.66
CA PRO A 505 -3.88 7.08 -5.72
C PRO A 505 -5.34 6.92 -5.25
N TYR A 506 -6.20 7.82 -5.71
CA TYR A 506 -7.62 7.86 -5.33
C TYR A 506 -8.43 6.81 -6.12
N PRO A 507 -9.36 6.06 -5.50
CA PRO A 507 -10.26 5.18 -6.24
C PRO A 507 -11.27 6.02 -7.05
N PRO A 508 -11.41 5.83 -8.37
CA PRO A 508 -12.15 6.76 -9.22
C PRO A 508 -13.64 6.85 -8.85
N VAL A 509 -14.12 8.08 -8.67
CA VAL A 509 -15.53 8.46 -8.49
C VAL A 509 -15.83 9.55 -9.53
N PRO A 510 -16.97 9.50 -10.26
CA PRO A 510 -17.01 10.04 -11.61
C PRO A 510 -17.38 11.52 -11.71
N GLY A 511 -16.77 12.19 -12.69
CA GLY A 511 -17.44 13.26 -13.43
C GLY A 511 -16.93 14.69 -13.24
N GLN A 512 -15.79 15.03 -13.87
CA GLN A 512 -15.69 16.34 -14.52
C GLN A 512 -14.88 16.21 -15.82
N VAL A 513 -15.41 16.80 -16.90
CA VAL A 513 -14.84 16.72 -18.25
C VAL A 513 -14.56 18.14 -18.73
N ILE A 514 -13.34 18.38 -19.22
CA ILE A 514 -12.95 19.62 -19.88
C ILE A 514 -12.50 19.24 -21.29
N GLY A 515 -13.35 19.54 -22.30
CA GLY A 515 -13.06 19.26 -23.71
C GLY A 515 -13.42 17.86 -24.20
N THR A 516 -14.69 17.47 -24.16
CA THR A 516 -15.16 16.26 -24.86
C THR A 516 -15.18 16.48 -26.38
N VAL A 517 -14.46 15.65 -27.12
CA VAL A 517 -14.86 15.31 -28.50
C VAL A 517 -16.06 14.36 -28.43
N GLY A 518 -17.03 14.53 -29.32
CA GLY A 518 -18.28 13.77 -29.30
C GLY A 518 -18.12 12.24 -29.47
N ALA A 519 -19.01 11.50 -28.82
CA ALA A 519 -19.15 10.04 -28.89
C ALA A 519 -19.40 9.50 -30.33
N ALA A 520 -19.09 8.25 -30.70
CA ALA A 520 -18.25 7.22 -30.02
C ALA A 520 -17.69 6.18 -31.05
N PRO A 521 -17.82 4.85 -30.92
CA PRO A 521 -16.65 3.98 -30.80
C PRO A 521 -16.36 3.09 -32.01
N ARG A 522 -15.06 2.79 -32.25
CA ARG A 522 -14.50 1.43 -32.43
C ARG A 522 -12.99 1.47 -32.73
N GLY A 523 -12.20 1.24 -31.67
CA GLY A 523 -10.76 0.96 -31.69
C GLY A 523 -10.37 0.36 -30.33
N PRO A 524 -9.29 -0.42 -30.22
CA PRO A 524 -8.98 -1.19 -29.00
C PRO A 524 -8.67 -0.32 -27.77
N PHE A 525 -8.19 0.91 -27.97
CA PHE A 525 -7.83 1.85 -26.90
C PHE A 525 -8.65 3.15 -27.03
N GLY A 526 -9.98 3.03 -26.87
CA GLY A 526 -10.92 4.11 -27.14
C GLY A 526 -10.73 5.32 -26.20
N GLY A 527 -10.19 6.42 -26.73
CA GLY A 527 -10.04 7.67 -25.97
C GLY A 527 -8.78 8.49 -26.22
N VAL A 528 -8.06 8.30 -27.34
CA VAL A 528 -6.88 9.10 -27.68
C VAL A 528 -7.25 10.58 -27.83
N ALA A 529 -6.98 11.41 -26.80
CA ALA A 529 -7.03 12.86 -26.92
C ALA A 529 -5.62 13.41 -27.18
N VAL A 530 -5.49 14.20 -28.24
CA VAL A 530 -4.22 14.77 -28.70
C VAL A 530 -4.06 16.20 -28.23
N SER A 531 -2.93 16.50 -27.60
CA SER A 531 -2.50 17.86 -27.27
C SER A 531 -2.08 18.64 -28.53
N SER A 532 -2.88 19.62 -28.94
CA SER A 532 -2.44 20.69 -29.86
C SER A 532 -3.14 22.00 -29.51
N ALA A 533 -2.47 23.13 -29.71
CA ALA A 533 -3.01 24.45 -29.37
C ALA A 533 -4.09 24.94 -30.37
N SER A 534 -4.22 24.29 -31.53
CA SER A 534 -5.31 24.51 -32.49
C SER A 534 -5.40 23.34 -33.48
N GLY A 535 -6.55 22.67 -33.51
CA GLY A 535 -6.80 21.55 -34.43
C GLY A 535 -8.18 20.93 -34.28
N VAL A 536 -8.64 20.24 -35.33
CA VAL A 536 -9.91 19.50 -35.36
C VAL A 536 -9.64 18.07 -35.82
N SER A 537 -10.09 17.10 -35.02
CA SER A 537 -9.99 15.67 -35.31
C SER A 537 -11.23 15.18 -36.08
N THR A 538 -11.03 14.29 -37.06
CA THR A 538 -12.13 13.59 -37.74
C THR A 538 -11.85 12.09 -37.84
N THR A 539 -12.81 11.28 -37.41
CA THR A 539 -12.74 9.81 -37.49
C THR A 539 -13.17 9.36 -38.89
N THR A 540 -12.37 8.50 -39.53
CA THR A 540 -12.58 8.14 -40.95
C THR A 540 -12.41 6.65 -41.28
N ALA A 541 -11.86 5.82 -40.40
CA ALA A 541 -11.62 4.40 -40.69
C ALA A 541 -11.92 3.46 -39.50
N SER A 542 -12.34 2.24 -39.81
CA SER A 542 -12.72 1.19 -38.83
C SER A 542 -11.56 0.28 -38.40
N ASN A 543 -10.33 0.59 -38.84
CA ASN A 543 -9.09 -0.12 -38.53
C ASN A 543 -8.35 0.44 -37.29
N GLY A 544 -8.74 1.62 -36.80
CA GLY A 544 -8.10 2.32 -35.68
C GLY A 544 -7.30 3.57 -36.04
N ASP A 545 -7.27 3.98 -37.32
CA ASP A 545 -6.56 5.19 -37.75
C ASP A 545 -7.30 6.49 -37.37
N TYR A 546 -6.54 7.53 -37.02
CA TYR A 546 -7.02 8.85 -36.63
C TYR A 546 -6.49 9.94 -37.56
N THR A 547 -7.38 10.80 -38.07
CA THR A 547 -7.00 11.94 -38.92
C THR A 547 -7.08 13.25 -38.12
N LEU A 548 -5.92 13.88 -37.91
CA LEU A 548 -5.74 15.08 -37.09
C LEU A 548 -5.47 16.30 -37.99
N THR A 549 -6.36 17.29 -37.99
CA THR A 549 -6.10 18.57 -38.67
C THR A 549 -5.33 19.47 -37.70
N LEU A 550 -4.05 19.68 -37.97
CA LEU A 550 -3.14 20.47 -37.15
C LEU A 550 -2.57 21.65 -37.94
N ALA A 551 -2.21 22.75 -37.26
CA ALA A 551 -1.43 23.83 -37.86
C ALA A 551 -0.05 23.32 -38.35
N ALA A 552 0.54 23.97 -39.36
CA ALA A 552 1.88 23.62 -39.82
C ALA A 552 2.92 23.89 -38.72
N GLY A 553 3.79 22.92 -38.43
CA GLY A 553 4.76 22.98 -37.34
C GLY A 553 5.01 21.64 -36.66
N THR A 554 5.68 21.69 -35.51
CA THR A 554 6.06 20.54 -34.68
C THR A 554 5.03 20.35 -33.57
N HIS A 555 4.47 19.15 -33.44
CA HIS A 555 3.47 18.80 -32.43
C HIS A 555 3.89 17.58 -31.64
N THR A 556 3.54 17.53 -30.36
CA THR A 556 3.72 16.35 -29.50
C THR A 556 2.37 15.68 -29.28
N LEU A 557 2.25 14.41 -29.69
CA LEU A 557 1.07 13.58 -29.52
C LEU A 557 1.31 12.63 -28.33
N ALA A 558 0.37 12.54 -27.40
CA ALA A 558 0.38 11.59 -26.29
C ALA A 558 -1.00 10.93 -26.17
N VAL A 559 -1.09 9.78 -25.50
CA VAL A 559 -2.36 9.13 -25.22
C VAL A 559 -2.82 9.51 -23.82
N SER A 560 -3.85 10.36 -23.72
CA SER A 560 -4.36 10.89 -22.45
C SER A 560 -5.13 9.88 -21.58
N GLN A 561 -5.61 8.79 -22.16
CA GLN A 561 -6.40 7.75 -21.51
C GLN A 561 -5.94 6.37 -21.98
N LEU A 562 -5.38 5.60 -21.07
CA LEU A 562 -5.02 4.20 -21.25
C LEU A 562 -5.56 3.38 -20.06
N PRO A 563 -5.81 2.07 -20.23
CA PRO A 563 -5.95 1.15 -19.11
C PRO A 563 -4.74 1.24 -18.17
N GLY A 564 -4.91 1.00 -16.87
CA GLY A 564 -3.83 1.15 -15.88
C GLY A 564 -2.67 0.16 -16.10
N GLU A 565 -2.95 -0.95 -16.78
CA GLU A 565 -2.00 -1.95 -17.23
C GLU A 565 -1.23 -1.54 -18.52
N CYS A 566 -1.48 -0.36 -19.09
CA CYS A 566 -0.92 0.11 -20.36
C CYS A 566 -0.20 1.46 -20.25
N ALA A 567 0.85 1.64 -21.06
CA ALA A 567 1.60 2.88 -21.23
C ALA A 567 1.83 3.20 -22.72
N SER A 568 2.02 4.47 -23.04
CA SER A 568 2.48 4.94 -24.34
C SER A 568 3.43 6.12 -24.11
N PRO A 569 4.61 6.16 -24.76
CA PRO A 569 5.38 7.39 -24.81
C PRO A 569 4.62 8.45 -25.60
N ALA A 570 4.98 9.71 -25.38
CA ALA A 570 4.63 10.79 -26.30
C ALA A 570 5.55 10.73 -27.53
N ILE A 571 5.02 11.10 -28.70
CA ILE A 571 5.76 11.13 -29.97
C ILE A 571 5.67 12.51 -30.62
N THR A 572 6.72 12.91 -31.36
CA THR A 572 6.77 14.19 -32.07
C THR A 572 6.43 14.01 -33.55
N VAL A 573 5.62 14.91 -34.11
CA VAL A 573 5.21 14.92 -35.51
C VAL A 573 5.41 16.30 -36.11
N ASN A 574 6.03 16.36 -37.29
CA ASN A 574 6.20 17.58 -38.06
C ASN A 574 5.17 17.62 -39.19
N VAL A 575 4.28 18.62 -39.17
CA VAL A 575 3.24 18.84 -40.18
C VAL A 575 3.71 19.93 -41.14
N PRO A 576 4.00 19.62 -42.42
CA PRO A 576 4.47 20.61 -43.39
C PRO A 576 3.34 21.54 -43.86
N SER A 577 3.69 22.76 -44.26
CA SER A 577 2.71 23.77 -44.72
C SER A 577 1.97 23.32 -45.96
N GLY A 578 0.68 23.00 -45.81
CA GLY A 578 -0.19 22.52 -46.89
C GLY A 578 -0.07 21.02 -47.21
N GLY A 579 0.62 20.24 -46.38
CA GLY A 579 0.75 18.78 -46.55
C GLY A 579 0.24 17.98 -45.36
N SER A 580 0.30 16.65 -45.48
CA SER A 580 -0.06 15.69 -44.44
C SER A 580 1.17 14.97 -43.88
N ALA A 581 1.05 14.44 -42.67
CA ALA A 581 2.05 13.57 -42.03
C ALA A 581 1.34 12.34 -41.43
N THR A 582 2.04 11.22 -41.40
CA THR A 582 1.53 9.94 -40.87
C THR A 582 2.55 9.37 -39.88
N THR A 583 2.08 8.84 -38.75
CA THR A 583 2.92 8.26 -37.70
C THR A 583 2.19 7.15 -36.95
N SER A 584 2.88 6.43 -36.07
CA SER A 584 2.31 5.38 -35.22
C SER A 584 2.60 5.66 -33.74
N LEU A 585 1.57 5.57 -32.90
CA LEU A 585 1.67 5.66 -31.44
C LEU A 585 1.89 4.26 -30.85
N PRO A 586 3.05 3.95 -30.22
CA PRO A 586 3.32 2.63 -29.68
C PRO A 586 2.72 2.45 -28.28
N VAL A 587 1.52 1.88 -28.19
CA VAL A 587 0.91 1.47 -26.92
C VAL A 587 1.48 0.11 -26.50
N SER A 588 2.02 0.03 -25.28
CA SER A 588 2.52 -1.20 -24.65
C SER A 588 1.69 -1.52 -23.41
N CYS A 589 1.34 -2.79 -23.20
CA CYS A 589 0.54 -3.22 -22.05
C CYS A 589 1.16 -4.44 -21.36
N THR A 590 0.94 -4.55 -20.05
CA THR A 590 1.33 -5.71 -19.22
C THR A 590 0.47 -6.92 -19.57
N ALA A 591 0.85 -7.64 -20.62
CA ALA A 591 0.20 -8.89 -20.99
C ALA A 591 0.68 -10.03 -20.08
N VAL A 592 -0.25 -10.72 -19.40
CA VAL A 592 0.02 -11.93 -18.62
C VAL A 592 0.07 -13.16 -19.54
N THR A 593 1.13 -13.94 -19.42
CA THR A 593 1.38 -15.19 -20.17
C THR A 593 0.92 -16.42 -19.41
N GLU A 594 0.84 -16.37 -18.08
CA GLU A 594 0.40 -17.49 -17.23
C GLU A 594 -0.20 -17.02 -15.91
N VAL A 595 -1.21 -17.72 -15.39
CA VAL A 595 -1.82 -17.48 -14.06
C VAL A 595 -1.80 -18.75 -13.20
N ALA A 596 -1.41 -18.60 -11.94
CA ALA A 596 -1.22 -19.69 -10.98
C ALA A 596 -1.94 -19.39 -9.63
N PRO A 597 -3.27 -19.59 -9.57
CA PRO A 597 -4.06 -19.31 -8.37
C PRO A 597 -3.91 -20.37 -7.28
N ALA A 598 -3.76 -19.92 -6.04
CA ALA A 598 -3.65 -20.72 -4.83
C ALA A 598 -4.76 -20.38 -3.81
N PRO A 599 -4.93 -21.19 -2.74
CA PRO A 599 -5.98 -20.99 -1.74
C PRO A 599 -5.89 -19.68 -0.95
N LEU A 600 -4.72 -19.04 -0.89
CA LEU A 600 -4.48 -17.82 -0.12
C LEU A 600 -3.83 -16.69 -0.96
N GLN A 601 -3.17 -17.02 -2.08
CA GLN A 601 -2.49 -16.11 -2.98
C GLN A 601 -2.79 -16.44 -4.45
N VAL A 602 -2.49 -15.52 -5.37
CA VAL A 602 -2.44 -15.79 -6.82
C VAL A 602 -1.16 -15.16 -7.36
N CYS A 603 -0.49 -15.86 -8.26
CA CYS A 603 0.67 -15.33 -8.98
C CYS A 603 0.46 -15.38 -10.50
N ALA A 604 1.16 -14.53 -11.24
CA ALA A 604 1.12 -14.45 -12.69
C ALA A 604 2.50 -14.12 -13.28
N ALA A 605 2.80 -14.70 -14.44
CA ALA A 605 3.97 -14.35 -15.26
C ALA A 605 3.54 -13.40 -16.40
N THR A 606 4.40 -12.45 -16.77
CA THR A 606 4.09 -11.44 -17.81
C THR A 606 5.04 -11.53 -18.99
N GLN A 607 4.59 -11.04 -20.15
CA GLN A 607 5.34 -11.05 -21.41
C GLN A 607 6.62 -10.20 -21.36
N ASP A 608 6.65 -9.17 -20.51
CA ASP A 608 7.85 -8.37 -20.20
C ASP A 608 8.82 -9.07 -19.21
N GLY A 609 8.54 -10.31 -18.84
CA GLY A 609 9.41 -11.14 -18.02
C GLY A 609 9.33 -10.89 -16.52
N ARG A 610 8.32 -10.15 -16.03
CA ARG A 610 8.08 -10.01 -14.59
C ARG A 610 7.29 -11.21 -14.06
N THR A 611 7.31 -11.37 -12.74
CA THR A 611 6.38 -12.26 -12.03
C THR A 611 5.75 -11.45 -10.91
N LEU A 612 4.43 -11.48 -10.85
CA LEU A 612 3.62 -10.69 -9.92
C LEU A 612 2.81 -11.64 -9.04
N CYS A 613 2.73 -11.38 -7.74
CA CYS A 613 1.91 -12.14 -6.80
C CYS A 613 1.02 -11.21 -5.97
N TRP A 614 -0.15 -11.68 -5.54
CA TRP A 614 -1.06 -10.97 -4.64
C TRP A 614 -1.87 -11.96 -3.78
N GLY A 615 -2.56 -11.47 -2.75
CA GLY A 615 -3.17 -12.28 -1.69
C GLY A 615 -2.33 -12.27 -0.40
N SER A 616 -2.44 -13.33 0.42
CA SER A 616 -1.67 -13.47 1.67
C SER A 616 -0.16 -13.58 1.42
N ASN A 617 0.60 -12.95 2.32
CA ASN A 617 2.05 -13.08 2.40
C ASN A 617 2.52 -13.62 3.76
N ASP A 618 1.62 -14.21 4.55
CA ASP A 618 1.86 -14.60 5.95
C ASP A 618 2.93 -15.71 6.10
N GLN A 619 3.27 -16.39 5.01
CA GLN A 619 4.35 -17.39 4.91
C GLN A 619 5.39 -17.02 3.82
N GLY A 620 5.48 -15.74 3.42
CA GLY A 620 6.37 -15.31 2.32
C GLY A 620 5.89 -15.74 0.93
N THR A 621 4.62 -16.15 0.81
CA THR A 621 3.96 -16.68 -0.39
C THR A 621 3.95 -15.75 -1.59
N LEU A 622 4.17 -14.44 -1.41
CA LEU A 622 4.28 -13.49 -2.52
C LEU A 622 5.71 -13.34 -3.07
N GLY A 623 6.72 -13.98 -2.45
CA GLY A 623 8.10 -13.96 -2.94
C GLY A 623 8.78 -12.58 -2.91
N THR A 624 8.27 -11.64 -2.11
CA THR A 624 8.67 -10.22 -2.07
C THR A 624 9.93 -9.93 -1.24
N GLY A 625 10.65 -10.96 -0.78
CA GLY A 625 11.80 -10.84 0.12
C GLY A 625 11.43 -10.63 1.60
N SER A 626 10.14 -10.58 1.93
CA SER A 626 9.64 -10.33 3.29
C SER A 626 8.30 -11.00 3.54
N VAL A 627 7.94 -11.18 4.82
CA VAL A 627 6.58 -11.50 5.27
C VAL A 627 5.86 -10.18 5.53
N SER A 628 4.63 -10.03 5.05
CA SER A 628 3.86 -8.79 5.14
C SER A 628 2.36 -9.06 5.35
N ALA A 629 1.60 -8.00 5.60
CA ALA A 629 0.15 -8.06 5.44
C ALA A 629 -0.23 -8.48 3.98
N PRO A 630 -1.41 -9.09 3.76
CA PRO A 630 -1.88 -9.46 2.43
C PRO A 630 -2.00 -8.26 1.47
N SER A 631 -1.74 -8.49 0.18
CA SER A 631 -1.88 -7.47 -0.87
C SER A 631 -3.12 -7.72 -1.72
N ALA A 632 -3.95 -6.69 -1.91
CA ALA A 632 -5.06 -6.72 -2.87
C ALA A 632 -4.69 -6.25 -4.30
N LEU A 633 -3.41 -5.96 -4.54
CA LEU A 633 -2.86 -5.62 -5.85
C LEU A 633 -1.64 -6.50 -6.18
N PRO A 634 -1.39 -6.83 -7.46
CA PRO A 634 -0.18 -7.51 -7.91
C PRO A 634 1.10 -6.76 -7.49
N VAL A 635 1.96 -7.41 -6.71
CA VAL A 635 3.30 -6.93 -6.32
C VAL A 635 4.39 -7.82 -6.92
N ALA A 636 5.54 -7.24 -7.24
CA ALA A 636 6.62 -7.95 -7.91
C ALA A 636 7.33 -8.97 -7.00
N VAL A 637 7.53 -10.18 -7.51
CA VAL A 637 8.39 -11.20 -6.91
C VAL A 637 9.85 -10.76 -7.04
N VAL A 638 10.66 -10.97 -5.99
CA VAL A 638 12.11 -10.69 -6.02
C VAL A 638 12.84 -11.85 -6.71
N ALA A 639 12.63 -11.97 -8.02
CA ALA A 639 13.31 -12.93 -8.89
C ALA A 639 14.55 -12.28 -9.55
N PRO A 640 15.71 -12.96 -9.65
CA PRO A 640 16.92 -12.39 -10.29
C PRO A 640 16.87 -12.33 -11.83
N PHE A 641 15.81 -12.87 -12.45
CA PHE A 641 15.61 -13.02 -13.90
C PHE A 641 14.12 -13.33 -14.16
N PRO A 642 13.66 -13.25 -15.42
CA PRO A 642 12.32 -13.71 -15.81
C PRO A 642 12.07 -15.20 -15.53
N LEU A 643 10.89 -15.51 -15.00
CA LEU A 643 10.38 -16.88 -14.85
C LEU A 643 9.46 -17.21 -16.04
N THR A 644 9.58 -18.41 -16.59
CA THR A 644 8.95 -18.83 -17.86
C THR A 644 7.85 -19.87 -17.71
N SER A 645 7.68 -20.44 -16.51
CA SER A 645 6.54 -21.27 -16.12
C SER A 645 6.32 -21.12 -14.61
N LEU A 646 5.06 -21.18 -14.15
CA LEU A 646 4.62 -20.80 -12.82
C LEU A 646 3.44 -21.66 -12.33
N THR A 647 3.55 -22.24 -11.14
CA THR A 647 2.54 -23.11 -10.51
C THR A 647 2.42 -22.82 -9.02
N SER A 648 1.22 -22.98 -8.43
CA SER A 648 0.97 -22.71 -7.00
C SER A 648 0.24 -23.87 -6.34
N GLY A 649 0.79 -24.36 -5.21
CA GLY A 649 0.17 -25.34 -4.33
C GLY A 649 -0.70 -24.67 -3.26
N TYR A 650 -0.84 -25.28 -2.08
CA TYR A 650 -1.65 -24.68 -1.01
C TYR A 650 -1.05 -23.42 -0.38
N SER A 651 0.26 -23.39 -0.18
CA SER A 651 0.95 -22.28 0.50
C SER A 651 2.40 -22.13 0.03
N HIS A 652 2.72 -22.68 -1.14
CA HIS A 652 3.97 -22.51 -1.85
C HIS A 652 3.69 -22.23 -3.32
N THR A 653 4.60 -21.51 -3.96
CA THR A 653 4.57 -21.25 -5.40
C THR A 653 5.93 -21.62 -5.97
N CYS A 654 5.93 -22.28 -7.11
CA CYS A 654 7.11 -22.78 -7.80
C CYS A 654 7.11 -22.33 -9.26
N ALA A 655 8.29 -22.26 -9.86
CA ALA A 655 8.49 -21.74 -11.20
C ALA A 655 9.73 -22.36 -11.87
N VAL A 656 9.84 -22.22 -13.19
CA VAL A 656 11.06 -22.50 -13.95
C VAL A 656 11.62 -21.19 -14.50
N GLY A 657 12.93 -21.00 -14.36
CA GLY A 657 13.68 -19.86 -14.91
C GLY A 657 14.65 -20.26 -16.04
N PRO A 658 15.52 -19.35 -16.48
CA PRO A 658 16.45 -19.57 -17.59
C PRO A 658 17.38 -20.77 -17.32
N GLY A 659 17.73 -21.50 -18.37
CA GLY A 659 18.51 -22.75 -18.25
C GLY A 659 17.76 -23.91 -17.60
N GLY A 660 16.45 -23.78 -17.34
CA GLY A 660 15.63 -24.83 -16.74
C GLY A 660 15.82 -24.97 -15.22
N VAL A 661 16.35 -23.95 -14.55
CA VAL A 661 16.50 -23.98 -13.09
C VAL A 661 15.14 -23.74 -12.44
N ALA A 662 14.75 -24.62 -11.50
CA ALA A 662 13.52 -24.45 -10.74
C ALA A 662 13.72 -23.49 -9.55
N TYR A 663 12.66 -22.75 -9.20
CA TYR A 663 12.61 -21.84 -8.06
C TYR A 663 11.30 -22.01 -7.31
N CYS A 664 11.35 -22.15 -6.00
CA CYS A 664 10.18 -22.28 -5.13
C CYS A 664 10.26 -21.35 -3.93
N TRP A 665 9.12 -20.83 -3.48
CA TRP A 665 8.97 -19.99 -2.28
C TRP A 665 7.63 -20.25 -1.57
N GLY A 666 7.44 -19.65 -0.40
CA GLY A 666 6.35 -19.94 0.52
C GLY A 666 6.70 -21.03 1.55
N LEU A 667 5.69 -21.76 2.01
CA LEU A 667 5.75 -22.72 3.11
C LEU A 667 6.61 -23.97 2.78
N ASN A 668 7.52 -24.33 3.69
CA ASN A 668 8.39 -25.52 3.59
C ASN A 668 8.13 -26.55 4.71
N ALA A 669 7.00 -26.45 5.43
CA ALA A 669 6.61 -27.38 6.51
C ALA A 669 6.74 -28.86 6.12
N PHE A 670 6.44 -29.20 4.87
CA PHE A 670 6.46 -30.55 4.32
C PHE A 670 7.55 -30.76 3.26
N ALA A 671 8.59 -29.92 3.26
CA ALA A 671 9.69 -29.89 2.28
C ALA A 671 9.28 -29.59 0.82
N ALA A 672 8.13 -28.93 0.60
CA ALA A 672 7.58 -28.62 -0.72
C ALA A 672 8.50 -27.76 -1.62
N LEU A 673 9.50 -27.07 -1.05
CA LEU A 673 10.51 -26.31 -1.80
C LEU A 673 11.72 -27.15 -2.25
N GLY A 674 11.88 -28.39 -1.76
CA GLY A 674 12.95 -29.30 -2.20
C GLY A 674 14.37 -28.88 -1.80
N ILE A 675 14.50 -28.03 -0.78
CA ILE A 675 15.77 -27.42 -0.32
C ILE A 675 16.54 -28.26 0.71
N GLY A 676 16.23 -29.55 0.86
CA GLY A 676 16.92 -30.46 1.79
C GLY A 676 16.56 -30.29 3.26
N THR A 677 15.50 -29.53 3.58
CA THR A 677 15.05 -29.28 4.96
C THR A 677 13.55 -29.43 5.12
N LEU A 678 13.11 -29.72 6.34
CA LEU A 678 11.71 -29.71 6.78
C LEU A 678 11.46 -28.51 7.70
N GLY A 679 10.27 -27.92 7.60
CA GLY A 679 9.90 -26.77 8.42
C GLY A 679 10.26 -25.42 7.80
N GLY A 680 9.75 -24.36 8.43
CA GLY A 680 9.95 -22.98 7.98
C GLY A 680 9.21 -22.62 6.70
N ALA A 681 9.59 -21.49 6.12
CA ALA A 681 9.10 -20.94 4.86
C ALA A 681 10.18 -20.04 4.24
N SER A 682 10.10 -19.75 2.94
CA SER A 682 10.97 -18.80 2.25
C SER A 682 10.16 -17.65 1.66
N ALA A 683 10.55 -16.41 1.97
CA ALA A 683 9.97 -15.21 1.36
C ALA A 683 10.67 -14.78 0.05
N THR A 684 11.66 -15.55 -0.41
CA THR A 684 12.35 -15.36 -1.69
C THR A 684 12.29 -16.62 -2.54
N PRO A 685 12.28 -16.52 -3.88
CA PRO A 685 12.49 -17.66 -4.78
C PRO A 685 13.82 -18.37 -4.46
N THR A 686 13.73 -19.63 -4.04
CA THR A 686 14.88 -20.49 -3.68
C THR A 686 14.98 -21.70 -4.59
N THR A 687 16.19 -22.10 -4.99
CA THR A 687 16.40 -23.27 -5.85
C THR A 687 16.25 -24.58 -5.07
N PRO A 688 15.40 -25.51 -5.51
CA PRO A 688 15.44 -26.89 -5.03
C PRO A 688 16.82 -27.49 -5.28
N ALA A 689 17.31 -28.33 -4.37
CA ALA A 689 18.65 -28.92 -4.47
C ALA A 689 18.66 -30.14 -5.42
N SER A 690 18.37 -29.90 -6.70
CA SER A 690 18.14 -30.91 -7.75
C SER A 690 19.40 -31.64 -8.27
N GLY A 691 20.56 -31.45 -7.64
CA GLY A 691 21.83 -32.04 -8.09
C GLY A 691 22.31 -31.56 -9.47
N GLY A 692 21.74 -30.49 -10.02
CA GLY A 692 22.03 -29.99 -11.37
C GLY A 692 21.05 -30.44 -12.45
N VAL A 693 19.96 -31.15 -12.09
CA VAL A 693 18.89 -31.49 -13.03
C VAL A 693 18.13 -30.22 -13.46
N SER A 694 17.99 -30.03 -14.77
CA SER A 694 17.25 -28.96 -15.43
C SER A 694 15.84 -29.40 -15.85
N PHE A 695 14.84 -28.56 -15.60
CA PHE A 695 13.42 -28.81 -15.85
C PHE A 695 12.86 -27.90 -16.96
N VAL A 696 11.78 -28.34 -17.60
CA VAL A 696 11.03 -27.58 -18.63
C VAL A 696 9.59 -27.28 -18.23
N ALA A 697 9.05 -28.01 -17.25
CA ALA A 697 7.73 -27.76 -16.66
C ALA A 697 7.73 -28.16 -15.17
N ILE A 698 6.83 -27.58 -14.39
CA ILE A 698 6.69 -27.80 -12.95
C ILE A 698 5.22 -27.73 -12.53
N ALA A 699 4.81 -28.60 -11.60
CA ALA A 699 3.47 -28.68 -11.04
C ALA A 699 3.54 -28.78 -9.52
N ALA A 700 2.80 -27.92 -8.81
CA ALA A 700 2.69 -27.94 -7.35
C ALA A 700 1.32 -28.45 -6.93
N GLY A 701 1.30 -29.52 -6.13
CA GLY A 701 0.10 -30.05 -5.50
C GLY A 701 -0.16 -29.40 -4.14
N GLY A 702 -0.95 -30.06 -3.29
CA GLY A 702 -1.30 -29.57 -1.95
C GLY A 702 -0.06 -29.19 -1.14
N TYR A 703 0.84 -30.17 -0.90
CA TYR A 703 2.11 -29.97 -0.19
C TYR A 703 3.31 -30.73 -0.81
N HIS A 704 3.19 -31.15 -2.06
CA HIS A 704 4.27 -31.73 -2.86
C HIS A 704 4.47 -30.94 -4.16
N THR A 705 5.59 -31.17 -4.82
CA THR A 705 5.95 -30.53 -6.10
C THR A 705 6.60 -31.58 -7.00
N CYS A 706 6.26 -31.56 -8.28
CA CYS A 706 6.85 -32.41 -9.31
C CYS A 706 7.30 -31.56 -10.51
N ALA A 707 8.42 -31.90 -11.11
CA ALA A 707 8.99 -31.21 -12.27
C ALA A 707 9.43 -32.21 -13.35
N LEU A 708 9.40 -31.75 -14.61
CA LEU A 708 9.65 -32.55 -15.80
C LEU A 708 10.95 -32.11 -16.47
N THR A 709 11.87 -33.02 -16.77
CA THR A 709 13.10 -32.71 -17.53
C THR A 709 12.81 -32.64 -19.03
N ASN A 710 13.70 -32.00 -19.81
CA ASN A 710 13.61 -31.99 -21.28
C ASN A 710 13.71 -33.41 -21.91
N ALA A 711 14.21 -34.40 -21.15
CA ALA A 711 14.23 -35.80 -21.56
C ALA A 711 12.91 -36.55 -21.27
N GLY A 712 11.89 -35.87 -20.72
CA GLY A 712 10.58 -36.43 -20.35
C GLY A 712 10.57 -37.17 -19.02
N GLU A 713 11.53 -36.93 -18.13
CA GLU A 713 11.62 -37.61 -16.83
C GLU A 713 10.95 -36.80 -15.72
N ALA A 714 10.10 -37.45 -14.92
CA ALA A 714 9.47 -36.83 -13.76
C ALA A 714 10.35 -36.93 -12.51
N TRP A 715 10.43 -35.83 -11.76
CA TRP A 715 11.13 -35.73 -10.47
C TRP A 715 10.20 -35.04 -9.46
N CYS A 716 10.01 -35.62 -8.28
CA CYS A 716 9.08 -35.12 -7.27
C CYS A 716 9.74 -34.98 -5.89
N TRP A 717 9.16 -34.11 -5.05
CA TRP A 717 9.57 -33.86 -3.68
C TRP A 717 8.42 -33.29 -2.83
N GLY A 718 8.63 -33.17 -1.52
CA GLY A 718 7.65 -32.68 -0.56
C GLY A 718 6.87 -33.80 0.13
N TRP A 719 5.59 -33.54 0.46
CA TRP A 719 4.72 -34.47 1.19
C TRP A 719 4.56 -35.81 0.46
N ASN A 720 4.58 -36.93 1.20
CA ASN A 720 4.56 -38.27 0.61
C ASN A 720 3.81 -39.35 1.45
N LEU A 721 2.90 -38.96 2.35
CA LEU A 721 2.13 -39.93 3.16
C LEU A 721 1.30 -40.90 2.31
N GLU A 722 0.83 -40.44 1.14
CA GLU A 722 -0.02 -41.20 0.22
C GLU A 722 0.76 -41.64 -1.03
N GLY A 723 2.09 -41.53 -1.04
CA GLY A 723 2.93 -41.93 -2.19
C GLY A 723 2.89 -40.98 -3.40
N GLN A 724 2.32 -39.76 -3.26
CA GLN A 724 2.13 -38.78 -4.35
C GLN A 724 3.42 -38.37 -5.10
N THR A 725 4.60 -38.59 -4.53
CA THR A 725 5.88 -38.33 -5.22
C THR A 725 6.28 -39.44 -6.19
N GLY A 726 5.61 -40.61 -6.17
CA GLY A 726 5.80 -41.67 -7.16
C GLY A 726 7.15 -42.40 -7.10
N ILE A 727 7.93 -42.21 -6.02
CA ILE A 727 9.29 -42.78 -5.88
C ILE A 727 9.33 -44.24 -5.42
N GLY A 728 8.19 -44.94 -5.40
CA GLY A 728 8.03 -46.30 -4.85
C GLY A 728 7.86 -46.35 -3.33
N ALA A 729 8.42 -45.40 -2.58
CA ALA A 729 8.25 -45.27 -1.14
C ALA A 729 7.02 -44.45 -0.73
N VAL A 730 6.50 -44.71 0.47
CA VAL A 730 5.32 -44.07 1.08
C VAL A 730 5.65 -43.67 2.52
N GLY A 731 5.07 -42.57 3.02
CA GLY A 731 5.23 -42.10 4.40
C GLY A 731 6.05 -40.82 4.48
N SER A 732 7.33 -40.93 4.85
CA SER A 732 8.20 -39.77 5.12
C SER A 732 8.27 -38.80 3.92
N PRO A 733 8.19 -37.47 4.14
CA PRO A 733 8.35 -36.48 3.08
C PRO A 733 9.71 -36.58 2.38
N VAL A 734 9.70 -36.35 1.08
CA VAL A 734 10.86 -36.45 0.18
C VAL A 734 11.55 -35.07 0.14
N ILE A 735 12.60 -34.89 0.92
CA ILE A 735 13.17 -33.56 1.22
C ILE A 735 14.01 -32.91 0.10
N LEU A 736 14.31 -33.67 -0.95
CA LEU A 736 15.12 -33.29 -2.12
C LEU A 736 14.43 -33.80 -3.40
N PRO A 737 14.55 -33.12 -4.55
CA PRO A 737 14.04 -33.64 -5.82
C PRO A 737 14.55 -35.06 -6.11
N GLN A 738 13.63 -36.02 -6.21
CA GLN A 738 13.94 -37.42 -6.49
C GLN A 738 13.18 -37.90 -7.73
N ARG A 739 13.87 -38.62 -8.61
CA ARG A 739 13.28 -39.20 -9.83
C ARG A 739 12.15 -40.18 -9.48
N VAL A 740 11.01 -40.05 -10.17
CA VAL A 740 9.86 -40.96 -10.07
C VAL A 740 10.28 -42.38 -10.45
N ALA A 741 9.74 -43.40 -9.77
CA ALA A 741 9.94 -44.81 -10.09
C ALA A 741 9.03 -45.23 -11.26
N ASP A 742 9.24 -44.58 -12.41
CA ASP A 742 8.38 -44.60 -13.59
C ASP A 742 8.57 -45.81 -14.53
N GLY A 743 9.39 -46.79 -14.15
CA GLY A 743 9.70 -47.97 -14.99
C GLY A 743 10.40 -47.65 -16.32
N GLY A 744 10.86 -46.42 -16.54
CA GLY A 744 11.39 -45.95 -17.83
C GLY A 744 10.38 -45.20 -18.71
N LEU A 745 9.15 -44.96 -18.24
CA LEU A 745 8.17 -44.11 -18.94
C LEU A 745 8.72 -42.71 -19.22
N ARG A 746 8.09 -42.00 -20.17
CA ARG A 746 8.42 -40.63 -20.55
C ARG A 746 7.18 -39.78 -20.73
N PHE A 747 7.17 -38.63 -20.06
CA PHE A 747 6.02 -37.74 -19.95
C PHE A 747 6.25 -36.40 -20.66
N VAL A 748 5.16 -35.75 -21.06
CA VAL A 748 5.14 -34.41 -21.68
C VAL A 748 4.34 -33.40 -20.85
N GLN A 749 3.52 -33.87 -19.91
CA GLN A 749 2.79 -33.03 -18.95
C GLN A 749 2.76 -33.71 -17.57
N LEU A 750 2.76 -32.90 -16.52
CA LEU A 750 2.49 -33.29 -15.13
C LEU A 750 1.31 -32.45 -14.59
N ALA A 751 0.52 -33.03 -13.70
CA ALA A 751 -0.50 -32.35 -12.91
C ALA A 751 -0.50 -32.92 -11.48
N ALA A 752 -0.67 -32.09 -10.45
CA ALA A 752 -0.51 -32.48 -9.05
C ALA A 752 -1.69 -32.00 -8.19
N GLY A 753 -2.38 -32.93 -7.53
CA GLY A 753 -3.53 -32.67 -6.67
C GLY A 753 -3.17 -32.52 -5.19
N ASP A 754 -4.09 -32.80 -4.26
CA ASP A 754 -3.84 -32.77 -2.81
C ASP A 754 -2.89 -33.91 -2.39
N SER A 755 -3.23 -35.12 -2.84
CA SER A 755 -2.62 -36.39 -2.43
C SER A 755 -2.25 -37.31 -3.58
N HIS A 756 -2.33 -36.84 -4.83
CA HIS A 756 -1.97 -37.59 -6.02
C HIS A 756 -1.27 -36.72 -7.07
N THR A 757 -0.69 -37.38 -8.07
CA THR A 757 -0.04 -36.77 -9.23
C THR A 757 -0.42 -37.59 -10.46
N CYS A 758 -0.71 -36.92 -11.56
CA CYS A 758 -0.95 -37.53 -12.87
C CYS A 758 0.00 -36.97 -13.93
N ALA A 759 0.19 -37.73 -15.01
CA ALA A 759 1.10 -37.38 -16.10
C ALA A 759 0.57 -37.90 -17.44
N LEU A 760 0.84 -37.16 -18.52
CA LEU A 760 0.61 -37.63 -19.88
C LEU A 760 1.92 -38.04 -20.54
N THR A 761 1.91 -39.20 -21.20
CA THR A 761 2.97 -39.61 -22.13
C THR A 761 2.85 -38.88 -23.46
N ALA A 762 3.90 -38.90 -24.29
CA ALA A 762 3.90 -38.27 -25.62
C ALA A 762 2.83 -38.85 -26.58
N THR A 763 2.27 -40.03 -26.30
CA THR A 763 1.16 -40.64 -27.03
C THR A 763 -0.21 -40.35 -26.41
N GLY A 764 -0.31 -39.39 -25.47
CA GLY A 764 -1.54 -38.99 -24.79
C GLY A 764 -2.10 -40.00 -23.79
N ALA A 765 -1.40 -41.10 -23.52
CA ALA A 765 -1.81 -42.07 -22.50
C ALA A 765 -1.48 -41.53 -21.10
N ALA A 766 -2.49 -41.55 -20.21
CA ALA A 766 -2.41 -41.00 -18.86
C ALA A 766 -1.95 -42.05 -17.83
N TYR A 767 -1.15 -41.60 -16.87
CA TYR A 767 -0.73 -42.37 -15.70
C TYR A 767 -0.94 -41.53 -14.45
N CYS A 768 -1.45 -42.12 -13.37
CA CYS A 768 -1.68 -41.46 -12.09
C CYS A 768 -1.07 -42.28 -10.94
N TRP A 769 -0.68 -41.60 -9.86
CA TRP A 769 -0.13 -42.22 -8.65
C TRP A 769 -0.37 -41.35 -7.41
N GLY A 770 -0.27 -41.96 -6.23
CA GLY A 770 -0.56 -41.36 -4.94
C GLY A 770 -1.75 -42.01 -4.23
N GLY A 771 -2.51 -41.20 -3.49
CA GLY A 771 -3.75 -41.58 -2.85
C GLY A 771 -4.83 -41.95 -3.86
N ASN A 772 -5.75 -42.82 -3.46
CA ASN A 772 -6.88 -43.27 -4.28
C ASN A 772 -8.17 -43.37 -3.44
N GLY A 773 -8.31 -42.54 -2.41
CA GLY A 773 -9.38 -42.64 -1.41
C GLY A 773 -10.78 -42.34 -1.96
N ARG A 774 -10.85 -41.72 -3.14
CA ARG A 774 -12.05 -41.30 -3.87
C ARG A 774 -12.06 -41.80 -5.33
N GLY A 775 -11.10 -42.61 -5.75
CA GLY A 775 -10.94 -43.02 -7.16
C GLY A 775 -10.23 -41.97 -8.03
N GLU A 776 -9.51 -41.03 -7.43
CA GLU A 776 -8.83 -39.91 -8.08
C GLU A 776 -7.73 -40.34 -9.08
N LEU A 777 -7.22 -41.58 -8.97
CA LEU A 777 -6.29 -42.18 -9.93
C LEU A 777 -7.00 -42.75 -11.18
N GLY A 778 -8.32 -42.94 -11.13
CA GLY A 778 -9.12 -43.44 -12.26
C GLY A 778 -9.04 -44.94 -12.51
N ASP A 779 -8.57 -45.73 -11.53
CA ASP A 779 -8.16 -47.13 -11.73
C ASP A 779 -9.29 -48.17 -11.60
N ASP A 780 -9.00 -49.37 -11.07
CA ASP A 780 -10.00 -50.42 -10.90
C ASP A 780 -10.88 -50.12 -9.65
N PRO A 781 -12.22 -50.20 -9.74
CA PRO A 781 -13.10 -50.10 -8.57
C PRO A 781 -12.78 -51.06 -7.41
N ALA A 782 -12.05 -52.15 -7.65
CA ALA A 782 -11.54 -53.04 -6.61
C ALA A 782 -10.31 -52.50 -5.84
N THR A 783 -9.69 -51.40 -6.31
CA THR A 783 -8.47 -50.80 -5.71
C THR A 783 -8.66 -49.38 -5.15
N ILE A 784 -9.91 -48.94 -4.99
CA ILE A 784 -10.26 -47.72 -4.25
C ILE A 784 -9.71 -47.82 -2.83
N GLY A 785 -9.06 -46.76 -2.35
CA GLY A 785 -8.40 -46.69 -1.04
C GLY A 785 -7.02 -47.37 -0.96
N ALA A 786 -6.53 -47.98 -2.06
CA ALA A 786 -5.16 -48.47 -2.14
C ALA A 786 -4.22 -47.42 -2.74
N VAL A 787 -3.20 -47.01 -1.98
CA VAL A 787 -2.12 -46.12 -2.46
C VAL A 787 -1.35 -46.76 -3.61
N ARG A 788 -1.08 -45.97 -4.65
CA ARG A 788 -0.16 -46.32 -5.75
C ARG A 788 1.12 -45.50 -5.61
N SER A 789 2.20 -46.08 -5.08
CA SER A 789 3.47 -45.36 -4.89
C SER A 789 4.33 -45.20 -6.15
N THR A 790 3.82 -45.64 -7.30
CA THR A 790 4.48 -45.59 -8.63
C THR A 790 3.42 -45.30 -9.70
N PRO A 791 3.77 -44.68 -10.85
CA PRO A 791 2.83 -44.41 -11.95
C PRO A 791 2.02 -45.63 -12.39
N PHE A 792 0.68 -45.55 -12.30
CA PHE A 792 -0.25 -46.58 -12.74
C PHE A 792 -1.06 -46.08 -13.95
N PRO A 793 -1.24 -46.86 -15.03
CA PRO A 793 -1.96 -46.40 -16.23
C PRO A 793 -3.46 -46.24 -15.95
N VAL A 794 -4.04 -45.13 -16.42
CA VAL A 794 -5.49 -44.92 -16.36
C VAL A 794 -6.18 -45.84 -17.39
N PRO A 795 -7.11 -46.73 -16.98
CA PRO A 795 -7.84 -47.62 -17.90
C PRO A 795 -8.78 -46.88 -18.88
N GLY A 796 -9.41 -47.65 -19.77
CA GLY A 796 -10.36 -47.15 -20.77
C GLY A 796 -9.73 -46.82 -22.14
N GLY A 797 -8.40 -46.70 -22.22
CA GLY A 797 -7.70 -46.50 -23.50
C GLY A 797 -7.87 -45.10 -24.11
N HIS A 798 -8.26 -44.13 -23.30
CA HIS A 798 -8.43 -42.74 -23.71
C HIS A 798 -7.09 -42.08 -24.06
N VAL A 799 -7.11 -41.20 -25.07
CA VAL A 799 -5.95 -40.42 -25.52
C VAL A 799 -6.22 -38.95 -25.23
N PHE A 800 -5.41 -38.37 -24.35
CA PHE A 800 -5.55 -37.01 -23.83
C PHE A 800 -4.56 -36.03 -24.48
N VAL A 801 -5.00 -34.79 -24.65
CA VAL A 801 -4.16 -33.63 -25.06
C VAL A 801 -3.84 -32.72 -23.88
N SER A 802 -4.63 -32.78 -22.80
CA SER A 802 -4.30 -32.18 -21.51
C SER A 802 -4.93 -32.97 -20.37
N ILE A 803 -4.28 -32.96 -19.20
CA ILE A 803 -4.81 -33.46 -17.93
C ILE A 803 -4.60 -32.40 -16.84
N ASP A 804 -5.50 -32.32 -15.86
CA ASP A 804 -5.29 -31.56 -14.62
C ASP A 804 -5.83 -32.35 -13.41
N ALA A 805 -5.20 -32.15 -12.25
CA ALA A 805 -5.44 -32.90 -11.03
C ALA A 805 -5.90 -31.95 -9.92
N GLY A 806 -7.19 -32.04 -9.60
CA GLY A 806 -7.80 -31.29 -8.51
C GLY A 806 -7.46 -31.87 -7.16
N ARG A 807 -8.19 -31.44 -6.12
CA ARG A 807 -7.88 -31.87 -4.76
C ARG A 807 -8.16 -33.37 -4.54
N THR A 808 -9.32 -33.84 -5.00
CA THR A 808 -9.84 -35.20 -4.78
C THR A 808 -10.40 -35.82 -6.07
N HIS A 809 -10.11 -35.21 -7.23
CA HIS A 809 -10.58 -35.60 -8.55
C HIS A 809 -9.55 -35.23 -9.63
N THR A 810 -9.70 -35.80 -10.81
CA THR A 810 -8.83 -35.59 -11.97
C THR A 810 -9.70 -35.40 -13.20
N CYS A 811 -9.28 -34.54 -14.13
CA CYS A 811 -9.98 -34.31 -15.39
C CYS A 811 -8.98 -34.24 -16.55
N GLY A 812 -9.39 -34.65 -17.75
CA GLY A 812 -8.57 -34.54 -18.95
C GLY A 812 -9.39 -34.29 -20.20
N VAL A 813 -8.81 -33.55 -21.15
CA VAL A 813 -9.39 -33.30 -22.47
C VAL A 813 -8.81 -34.30 -23.47
N THR A 814 -9.66 -35.04 -24.15
CA THR A 814 -9.28 -36.02 -25.18
C THR A 814 -8.93 -35.36 -26.52
N THR A 815 -8.30 -36.09 -27.44
CA THR A 815 -7.98 -35.60 -28.80
C THR A 815 -9.19 -35.18 -29.64
N SER A 816 -10.42 -35.54 -29.26
CA SER A 816 -11.67 -35.07 -29.89
C SER A 816 -12.25 -33.80 -29.22
N GLY A 817 -11.61 -33.28 -28.18
CA GLY A 817 -12.11 -32.19 -27.35
C GLY A 817 -13.15 -32.61 -26.30
N GLN A 818 -13.49 -33.89 -26.18
CA GLN A 818 -14.36 -34.35 -25.08
C GLN A 818 -13.58 -34.30 -23.76
N ALA A 819 -14.14 -33.62 -22.74
CA ALA A 819 -13.61 -33.66 -21.39
C ALA A 819 -14.14 -34.90 -20.64
N LEU A 820 -13.24 -35.62 -19.97
CA LEU A 820 -13.53 -36.73 -19.06
C LEU A 820 -13.05 -36.36 -17.66
N CYS A 821 -13.81 -36.72 -16.62
CA CYS A 821 -13.43 -36.51 -15.21
C CYS A 821 -13.71 -37.75 -14.36
N TRP A 822 -12.95 -37.90 -13.27
CA TRP A 822 -13.06 -39.02 -12.33
C TRP A 822 -12.54 -38.63 -10.92
N GLY A 823 -12.84 -39.43 -9.91
CA GLY A 823 -12.61 -39.16 -8.49
C GLY A 823 -13.87 -38.72 -7.74
N GLU A 824 -13.69 -37.90 -6.69
CA GLU A 824 -14.79 -37.40 -5.85
C GLU A 824 -15.80 -36.56 -6.65
N ARG A 825 -17.10 -36.75 -6.39
CA ARG A 825 -18.21 -35.96 -6.98
C ARG A 825 -19.17 -35.40 -5.93
N ASP A 826 -18.73 -35.24 -4.69
CA ASP A 826 -19.56 -34.74 -3.57
C ASP A 826 -20.19 -33.36 -3.86
N ALA A 827 -19.55 -32.51 -4.67
CA ALA A 827 -20.10 -31.25 -5.16
C ALA A 827 -20.44 -31.26 -6.67
N GLY A 828 -20.39 -32.41 -7.33
CA GLY A 828 -20.58 -32.53 -8.79
C GLY A 828 -19.39 -32.05 -9.62
N GLN A 829 -18.19 -31.99 -9.03
CA GLN A 829 -16.96 -31.49 -9.70
C GLN A 829 -16.51 -32.33 -10.92
N THR A 830 -17.03 -33.54 -11.07
CA THR A 830 -16.86 -34.38 -12.27
C THR A 830 -17.69 -33.92 -13.46
N GLY A 831 -18.73 -33.10 -13.25
CA GLY A 831 -19.54 -32.55 -14.35
C GLY A 831 -20.49 -33.55 -15.03
N ASP A 832 -20.58 -34.77 -14.51
CA ASP A 832 -21.40 -35.88 -15.04
C ASP A 832 -22.92 -35.72 -14.79
N GLY A 833 -23.36 -34.58 -14.28
CA GLY A 833 -24.76 -34.29 -13.97
C GLY A 833 -25.22 -34.81 -12.61
N THR A 834 -24.35 -35.47 -11.84
CA THR A 834 -24.68 -36.09 -10.55
C THR A 834 -23.90 -35.47 -9.38
N VAL A 835 -24.34 -35.75 -8.14
CA VAL A 835 -23.67 -35.33 -6.90
C VAL A 835 -23.60 -36.47 -5.88
N GLY A 836 -22.64 -36.40 -4.96
CA GLY A 836 -22.52 -37.30 -3.80
C GLY A 836 -21.87 -38.65 -4.10
N GLY A 837 -20.67 -38.87 -3.56
CA GLY A 837 -19.85 -40.07 -3.75
C GLY A 837 -18.68 -39.83 -4.69
N ALA A 838 -18.42 -40.78 -5.60
CA ALA A 838 -17.34 -40.71 -6.57
C ALA A 838 -17.73 -41.30 -7.94
N THR A 839 -16.93 -41.00 -8.96
CA THR A 839 -16.94 -41.56 -10.31
C THR A 839 -15.56 -42.14 -10.59
N ILE A 840 -15.43 -43.47 -10.52
CA ILE A 840 -14.11 -44.14 -10.33
C ILE A 840 -13.28 -44.27 -11.61
N GLN A 841 -13.92 -44.19 -12.78
CA GLN A 841 -13.26 -44.30 -14.09
C GLN A 841 -13.59 -43.04 -14.92
N PRO A 842 -12.75 -42.66 -15.90
CA PRO A 842 -12.97 -41.47 -16.72
C PRO A 842 -14.37 -41.41 -17.36
N ALA A 843 -15.23 -40.53 -16.85
CA ALA A 843 -16.60 -40.36 -17.34
C ALA A 843 -16.76 -39.03 -18.09
N PRO A 844 -17.61 -38.96 -19.12
CA PRO A 844 -17.80 -37.73 -19.89
C PRO A 844 -18.49 -36.64 -19.08
N VAL A 845 -17.96 -35.42 -19.16
CA VAL A 845 -18.61 -34.20 -18.69
C VAL A 845 -19.90 -33.97 -19.49
N SER A 846 -20.96 -33.52 -18.82
CA SER A 846 -22.29 -33.35 -19.40
C SER A 846 -22.34 -32.27 -20.48
N GLY A 847 -23.13 -32.55 -21.53
CA GLY A 847 -23.39 -31.63 -22.64
C GLY A 847 -22.50 -31.89 -23.85
N ASN A 848 -22.60 -30.99 -24.84
CA ASN A 848 -21.98 -31.16 -26.16
C ASN A 848 -20.83 -30.18 -26.40
N ALA A 849 -20.23 -29.63 -25.34
CA ALA A 849 -19.13 -28.69 -25.44
C ALA A 849 -17.80 -29.41 -25.72
N THR A 850 -17.07 -28.96 -26.75
CA THR A 850 -15.68 -29.38 -27.00
C THR A 850 -14.72 -28.43 -26.30
N PHE A 851 -13.82 -28.98 -25.49
CA PHE A 851 -12.81 -28.26 -24.71
C PHE A 851 -11.45 -28.23 -25.42
N ALA A 852 -10.70 -27.15 -25.18
CA ALA A 852 -9.30 -27.01 -25.56
C ALA A 852 -8.37 -27.20 -24.35
N SER A 853 -8.82 -26.81 -23.16
CA SER A 853 -8.12 -27.03 -21.88
C SER A 853 -9.13 -27.19 -20.73
N ILE A 854 -8.66 -27.80 -19.64
CA ILE A 854 -9.41 -28.00 -18.40
C ILE A 854 -8.49 -27.70 -17.21
N SER A 855 -9.06 -27.20 -16.12
CA SER A 855 -8.39 -27.10 -14.83
C SER A 855 -9.31 -27.56 -13.70
N ALA A 856 -8.75 -28.35 -12.79
CA ALA A 856 -9.44 -28.99 -11.67
C ALA A 856 -8.94 -28.36 -10.37
N GLY A 857 -9.84 -27.70 -9.62
CA GLY A 857 -9.53 -27.09 -8.34
C GLY A 857 -9.89 -27.99 -7.16
N SER A 858 -10.33 -27.38 -6.05
CA SER A 858 -10.72 -28.11 -4.84
C SER A 858 -11.89 -29.07 -5.04
N GLN A 859 -13.04 -28.49 -5.39
CA GLN A 859 -14.32 -29.16 -5.59
C GLN A 859 -15.08 -28.47 -6.73
N THR A 860 -14.32 -27.79 -7.61
CA THR A 860 -14.81 -26.99 -8.72
C THR A 860 -13.85 -27.21 -9.88
N THR A 861 -14.38 -27.36 -11.07
CA THR A 861 -13.64 -27.59 -12.31
C THR A 861 -14.06 -26.52 -13.30
N CYS A 862 -13.10 -25.98 -14.06
CA CYS A 862 -13.38 -25.05 -15.15
C CYS A 862 -12.65 -25.50 -16.40
N GLY A 863 -13.28 -25.38 -17.57
CA GLY A 863 -12.66 -25.67 -18.86
C GLY A 863 -12.93 -24.57 -19.88
N ILE A 864 -12.00 -24.37 -20.80
CA ILE A 864 -12.17 -23.47 -21.94
C ILE A 864 -12.57 -24.29 -23.15
N THR A 865 -13.68 -23.89 -23.80
CA THR A 865 -14.12 -24.51 -25.05
C THR A 865 -13.16 -24.21 -26.19
N THR A 866 -13.24 -24.97 -27.28
CA THR A 866 -12.56 -24.66 -28.55
C THR A 866 -12.95 -23.30 -29.15
N THR A 867 -14.02 -22.67 -28.66
CA THR A 867 -14.45 -21.30 -29.00
C THR A 867 -13.96 -20.23 -28.02
N GLY A 868 -13.11 -20.59 -27.05
CA GLY A 868 -12.59 -19.67 -26.03
C GLY A 868 -13.54 -19.37 -24.87
N THR A 869 -14.70 -20.03 -24.78
CA THR A 869 -15.68 -19.79 -23.71
C THR A 869 -15.28 -20.56 -22.46
N ALA A 870 -15.15 -19.89 -21.32
CA ALA A 870 -14.95 -20.60 -20.04
C ALA A 870 -16.29 -21.12 -19.51
N LEU A 871 -16.33 -22.42 -19.18
CA LEU A 871 -17.42 -23.07 -18.47
C LEU A 871 -16.89 -23.62 -17.14
N CYS A 872 -17.63 -23.47 -16.04
CA CYS A 872 -17.28 -23.99 -14.72
C CYS A 872 -18.41 -24.88 -14.16
N TRP A 873 -18.06 -25.83 -13.29
CA TRP A 873 -18.99 -26.73 -12.59
C TRP A 873 -18.39 -27.26 -11.29
N GLY A 874 -19.20 -27.96 -10.51
CA GLY A 874 -18.89 -28.32 -9.14
C GLY A 874 -19.39 -27.28 -8.14
N ARG A 875 -18.64 -27.08 -7.07
CA ARG A 875 -18.97 -26.19 -5.95
C ARG A 875 -18.94 -24.71 -6.35
N GLY A 876 -19.93 -23.95 -5.86
CA GLY A 876 -20.16 -22.55 -6.23
C GLY A 876 -20.44 -21.58 -5.07
N ASP A 877 -20.49 -22.03 -3.81
CA ASP A 877 -20.53 -21.10 -2.68
C ASP A 877 -19.26 -20.23 -2.64
N GLY A 878 -19.43 -18.96 -2.27
CA GLY A 878 -18.37 -17.95 -2.46
C GLY A 878 -18.24 -17.45 -3.91
N GLY A 879 -19.05 -17.92 -4.85
CA GLY A 879 -19.09 -17.42 -6.23
C GLY A 879 -18.06 -18.05 -7.18
N LEU A 880 -17.50 -19.20 -6.82
CA LEU A 880 -16.36 -19.82 -7.51
C LEU A 880 -16.66 -20.33 -8.94
N LEU A 881 -17.94 -20.40 -9.33
CA LEU A 881 -18.35 -20.72 -10.71
C LEU A 881 -18.25 -19.53 -11.68
N GLY A 882 -18.21 -18.29 -11.18
CA GLY A 882 -18.10 -17.09 -12.03
C GLY A 882 -19.34 -16.77 -12.86
N ASP A 883 -20.46 -17.49 -12.68
CA ASP A 883 -21.72 -17.37 -13.44
C ASP A 883 -22.63 -16.22 -12.95
N GLY A 884 -22.23 -15.50 -11.90
CA GLY A 884 -23.04 -14.50 -11.21
C GLY A 884 -23.93 -15.07 -10.11
N SER A 885 -23.96 -16.39 -9.91
CA SER A 885 -24.73 -17.04 -8.86
C SER A 885 -23.91 -17.22 -7.56
N VAL A 886 -24.62 -17.64 -6.52
CA VAL A 886 -24.03 -18.15 -5.25
C VAL A 886 -24.62 -19.52 -4.92
N THR A 887 -24.91 -20.31 -5.96
CA THR A 887 -25.45 -21.67 -5.81
C THR A 887 -24.41 -22.58 -5.15
N PRO A 888 -24.75 -23.41 -4.14
CA PRO A 888 -23.75 -24.19 -3.42
C PRO A 888 -22.97 -25.17 -4.31
N ALA A 889 -23.63 -25.78 -5.30
CA ALA A 889 -23.04 -26.70 -6.25
C ALA A 889 -23.88 -26.78 -7.53
N VAL A 890 -23.23 -26.99 -8.68
CA VAL A 890 -23.85 -27.20 -10.00
C VAL A 890 -23.10 -28.32 -10.72
N ALA A 891 -23.76 -29.47 -10.92
CA ALA A 891 -23.12 -30.69 -11.42
C ALA A 891 -22.94 -30.77 -12.95
N THR A 892 -23.16 -29.66 -13.67
CA THR A 892 -23.06 -29.56 -15.13
C THR A 892 -22.38 -28.25 -15.53
N PRO A 893 -21.61 -28.17 -16.63
CA PRO A 893 -20.95 -26.94 -17.06
C PRO A 893 -21.91 -25.75 -17.22
N VAL A 894 -21.67 -24.66 -16.48
CA VAL A 894 -22.32 -23.35 -16.65
C VAL A 894 -21.32 -22.32 -17.16
N ALA A 895 -21.78 -21.36 -17.97
CA ALA A 895 -20.91 -20.37 -18.57
C ALA A 895 -20.47 -19.30 -17.57
N VAL A 896 -19.17 -18.99 -17.57
CA VAL A 896 -18.62 -17.86 -16.82
C VAL A 896 -19.18 -16.55 -17.40
N SER A 897 -19.62 -15.65 -16.51
CA SER A 897 -20.27 -14.39 -16.86
C SER A 897 -19.29 -13.36 -17.47
N GLY A 898 -19.84 -12.30 -18.07
CA GLY A 898 -19.06 -11.22 -18.71
C GLY A 898 -18.83 -11.39 -20.23
N GLY A 899 -19.01 -12.60 -20.78
CA GLY A 899 -18.96 -12.86 -22.22
C GLY A 899 -17.56 -12.76 -22.84
N HIS A 900 -16.51 -12.87 -22.00
CA HIS A 900 -15.12 -12.86 -22.43
C HIS A 900 -14.71 -14.16 -23.13
N THR A 901 -13.73 -14.07 -24.03
CA THR A 901 -13.01 -15.23 -24.57
C THR A 901 -11.66 -15.36 -23.89
N PHE A 902 -11.34 -16.58 -23.45
CA PHE A 902 -10.16 -16.90 -22.65
C PHE A 902 -9.23 -17.87 -23.39
N ALA A 903 -7.93 -17.79 -23.06
CA ALA A 903 -6.87 -18.68 -23.55
C ALA A 903 -6.36 -19.63 -22.46
N GLN A 904 -6.52 -19.27 -21.18
CA GLN A 904 -6.21 -20.12 -20.02
C GLN A 904 -7.21 -19.81 -18.90
N VAL A 905 -7.64 -20.85 -18.18
CA VAL A 905 -8.36 -20.78 -16.90
C VAL A 905 -7.66 -21.70 -15.91
N SER A 906 -7.62 -21.30 -14.65
CA SER A 906 -7.01 -22.09 -13.58
C SER A 906 -7.79 -21.89 -12.28
N VAL A 907 -7.93 -22.96 -11.49
CA VAL A 907 -8.75 -22.98 -10.27
C VAL A 907 -7.91 -23.48 -9.09
N SER A 908 -7.93 -22.77 -7.95
CA SER A 908 -7.13 -23.18 -6.79
C SER A 908 -7.68 -24.44 -6.08
N LEU A 909 -6.77 -25.21 -5.48
CA LEU A 909 -7.07 -26.45 -4.72
C LEU A 909 -7.77 -26.23 -3.36
N ALA A 910 -8.22 -25.00 -3.05
CA ALA A 910 -8.56 -24.53 -1.70
C ALA A 910 -9.53 -25.37 -0.84
N SER A 911 -9.13 -25.75 0.36
CA SER A 911 -10.03 -26.34 1.36
C SER A 911 -11.06 -25.33 1.88
N GLY A 912 -12.35 -25.59 1.72
CA GLY A 912 -13.43 -24.70 2.20
C GLY A 912 -13.78 -23.57 1.22
N PRO A 913 -14.44 -22.48 1.65
CA PRO A 913 -14.92 -21.40 0.78
C PRO A 913 -13.85 -20.39 0.35
N GLY A 914 -12.57 -20.67 0.61
CA GLY A 914 -11.43 -19.80 0.22
C GLY A 914 -10.94 -19.97 -1.22
N GLY A 915 -11.69 -20.69 -2.08
CA GLY A 915 -11.30 -20.93 -3.46
C GLY A 915 -11.40 -19.67 -4.32
N VAL A 916 -10.35 -19.44 -5.09
CA VAL A 916 -10.28 -18.44 -6.17
C VAL A 916 -9.99 -19.13 -7.50
N ALA A 917 -10.61 -18.63 -8.57
CA ALA A 917 -10.33 -19.02 -9.95
C ALA A 917 -9.95 -17.78 -10.75
N CYS A 918 -9.06 -17.94 -11.73
CA CYS A 918 -8.64 -16.86 -12.61
C CYS A 918 -8.55 -17.35 -14.06
N ALA A 919 -8.83 -16.46 -15.00
CA ALA A 919 -8.67 -16.72 -16.42
C ALA A 919 -8.05 -15.51 -17.14
N ARG A 920 -7.31 -15.78 -18.21
CA ARG A 920 -6.71 -14.75 -19.07
C ARG A 920 -7.13 -14.90 -20.52
N ASN A 921 -7.22 -13.79 -21.25
CA ASN A 921 -7.51 -13.80 -22.69
C ASN A 921 -6.22 -13.91 -23.53
N THR A 922 -6.39 -13.91 -24.86
CA THR A 922 -5.29 -13.91 -25.83
C THR A 922 -4.47 -12.62 -25.85
N LEU A 923 -4.98 -11.53 -25.26
CA LEU A 923 -4.27 -10.26 -25.07
C LEU A 923 -3.50 -10.19 -23.73
N GLY A 924 -3.57 -11.25 -22.91
CA GLY A 924 -2.94 -11.31 -21.60
C GLY A 924 -3.63 -10.47 -20.50
N GLN A 925 -4.85 -9.99 -20.74
CA GLN A 925 -5.68 -9.42 -19.67
C GLN A 925 -6.20 -10.53 -18.76
N VAL A 926 -6.33 -10.28 -17.45
CA VAL A 926 -6.70 -11.29 -16.45
C VAL A 926 -7.95 -10.88 -15.68
N TRP A 927 -8.81 -11.85 -15.42
CA TRP A 927 -9.95 -11.75 -14.51
C TRP A 927 -9.89 -12.85 -13.45
N CYS A 928 -10.32 -12.55 -12.23
CA CYS A 928 -10.44 -13.52 -11.14
C CYS A 928 -11.82 -13.45 -10.47
N TRP A 929 -12.28 -14.55 -9.89
CA TRP A 929 -13.56 -14.66 -9.17
C TRP A 929 -13.48 -15.67 -8.02
N GLY A 930 -14.52 -15.74 -7.20
CA GLY A 930 -14.51 -16.46 -5.94
C GLY A 930 -13.95 -15.60 -4.79
N ALA A 931 -13.18 -16.24 -3.91
CA ALA A 931 -12.65 -15.65 -2.69
C ALA A 931 -11.74 -14.44 -2.95
N GLY A 932 -11.84 -13.43 -2.09
CA GLY A 932 -11.00 -12.22 -2.12
C GLY A 932 -10.82 -11.54 -0.77
N GLY A 933 -11.21 -12.17 0.34
CA GLY A 933 -10.99 -11.62 1.69
C GLY A 933 -9.52 -11.36 2.06
N LEU A 934 -8.58 -12.01 1.35
CA LEU A 934 -7.14 -11.80 1.44
C LEU A 934 -6.56 -10.95 0.30
N GLY A 935 -7.39 -10.43 -0.61
CA GLY A 935 -6.97 -9.67 -1.79
C GLY A 935 -6.75 -10.50 -3.06
N GLN A 936 -6.99 -11.81 -3.02
CA GLN A 936 -6.69 -12.82 -4.06
C GLN A 936 -7.24 -12.54 -5.47
N ARG A 937 -8.22 -11.65 -5.65
CA ARG A 937 -8.72 -11.29 -6.99
C ARG A 937 -7.93 -10.15 -7.66
N GLY A 938 -6.99 -9.51 -6.96
CA GLY A 938 -6.14 -8.47 -7.52
C GLY A 938 -6.89 -7.20 -7.96
N ASP A 939 -8.12 -7.02 -7.47
CA ASP A 939 -9.05 -5.95 -7.87
C ASP A 939 -8.87 -4.65 -7.05
N GLY A 940 -7.88 -4.61 -6.15
CA GLY A 940 -7.63 -3.52 -5.21
C GLY A 940 -8.48 -3.58 -3.93
N THR A 941 -9.29 -4.62 -3.72
CA THR A 941 -10.20 -4.77 -2.57
C THR A 941 -9.96 -6.04 -1.77
N PHE A 942 -10.41 -6.03 -0.51
CA PHE A 942 -10.47 -7.20 0.37
C PHE A 942 -11.92 -7.72 0.52
N THR A 943 -12.75 -7.57 -0.52
CA THR A 943 -14.17 -7.97 -0.44
C THR A 943 -14.29 -9.51 -0.46
N PRO A 944 -15.05 -10.13 0.48
CA PRO A 944 -14.85 -11.56 0.81
C PRO A 944 -14.97 -12.54 -0.35
N ALA A 945 -15.91 -12.29 -1.25
CA ALA A 945 -16.29 -13.17 -2.35
C ALA A 945 -16.88 -12.36 -3.51
N ALA A 946 -16.73 -12.83 -4.76
CA ALA A 946 -17.36 -12.27 -5.94
C ALA A 946 -17.80 -13.38 -6.90
N GLY A 947 -19.10 -13.40 -7.26
CA GLY A 947 -19.69 -14.39 -8.18
C GLY A 947 -19.48 -14.10 -9.66
N THR A 948 -18.91 -12.94 -10.01
CA THR A 948 -18.61 -12.53 -11.39
C THR A 948 -17.11 -12.25 -11.54
N PRO A 949 -16.49 -12.52 -12.70
CA PRO A 949 -15.10 -12.17 -12.96
C PRO A 949 -14.86 -10.67 -12.81
N VAL A 950 -13.89 -10.30 -11.98
CA VAL A 950 -13.38 -8.93 -11.86
C VAL A 950 -11.98 -8.85 -12.46
N ALA A 951 -11.70 -7.77 -13.18
CA ALA A 951 -10.40 -7.57 -13.81
C ALA A 951 -9.30 -7.33 -12.76
N VAL A 952 -8.16 -7.99 -12.93
CA VAL A 952 -6.95 -7.79 -12.11
C VAL A 952 -6.32 -6.45 -12.48
N ARG A 953 -6.02 -5.61 -11.49
CA ARG A 953 -5.34 -4.32 -11.70
C ARG A 953 -3.83 -4.53 -11.80
N LEU A 954 -3.36 -4.95 -12.97
CA LEU A 954 -1.94 -5.09 -13.25
C LEU A 954 -1.25 -3.71 -13.27
N PRO A 955 -0.01 -3.58 -12.77
CA PRO A 955 0.80 -2.38 -12.99
C PRO A 955 1.15 -2.24 -14.48
N PRO A 956 1.47 -1.03 -14.98
CA PRO A 956 1.92 -0.84 -16.35
C PRO A 956 3.28 -1.52 -16.63
N PRO A 957 3.70 -1.64 -17.91
CA PRO A 957 5.08 -2.00 -18.24
C PRO A 957 6.06 -0.93 -17.77
N PHE A 958 7.34 -1.31 -17.62
CA PHE A 958 8.45 -0.41 -17.30
C PHE A 958 9.00 0.29 -18.56
#